data_AF-A0A950ZA83-F1
#
_entry.id   AF-A0A950ZA83-F1
#
_cell.length_a   1.000
_cell.length_b   1.000
_cell.length_c   1.000
_cell.angle_alpha   90.00
_cell.angle_beta   90.00
_cell.angle_gamma   90.00
#
_symmetry.space_group_name_H-M   'P 1'
#
loop_
_entity.id
_entity.type
_entity.pdbx_description
1 polymer ?
#
loop_
_entity_poly.entity_id
_entity_poly.type
_entity_poly.pdbx_seq_one_letter_code
_entity_poly.pdbx_strand_id
1 'polypeptide(L)'
;MSAFAESDWRPHPEGHPGNFALPLIAVGGDPNDDGVKGEMRATPHLARCSALRQLLAAFEAPIGRTRLMRIDGNAEATAHVDVNYYWQTRVRVHVPIVTDPAVRFLCGDRELHMAPGETWIFDTWRLHNVINPNPTRRIHLVADTAGSPRLRALIDEGWDPFSGAPAPEATTIAFDEARSAEPRMEVHNFPVVMAPAEQHALFEIFAADLDASAAGRALRDEVVRFLDAWQSLWRMHEAAPRGWRAYAELLELTEQRIARHLGAWMLPNGIDAAQAVQQILLRPALNTDLARRTAPSIARSRNAFDRPIFIVSSPRSGSSLLFETLAQAPEVMTIGGESHALIEGIGALHPAAHGWESNRLTAPDASESVADDLRARFASAAVDRDGRAPATHRFRFLEKTPKNALRIPFLRALFADAFFIYLYRDERATISSMLDAWRSGRFITYPDLPGWEGQPWSLLLTPGWRDTIGRPLAEVVARQWIAATTVVLDDLEMLPPESWCVASYDALIEQPQETMERLCDYVGLRWDRTLTAPLPPSRHTLTPPDAAKWQRNATELAPLLPLIEPAAARARDLFASAPRQRTMPASAARAPAANPTSADAPPQNATDFRSVHTTNFPRLLAELRISLAVSTYQSGRVVLLRADGERLNTHFRFFASPMGLAFDGTRLAIGTLGEIWDYRNVPSAAARLHPARHDACFLPRNMHVTGDIRVHELAFADDGELWLVNTRFSALCTLDSEHSFLPRWRPPFISKLAAEDRCHLNGLAIVDGVPRYATALGATDTAEGWRERKASGGIVIDIPTGELVATGLAMPHSPRLYNGQAYILESAAGTLATLDLRSGRRETIAQLPGFTRGLAFAGPIAFVGLSQVRERVFDNIPLGERLRADERSCGIWAIDVRSGAIVAFVRFEGSVQEIFDIQVLPGIVFPDLLEPGADLAQSSFVLSDDAIAQT
;
A
#
# COMPACT_ATOMS: atom_id res chain seq x y z
N MET A 1 22.98 29.63 5.04
CA MET A 1 21.58 29.73 4.56
C MET A 1 21.50 29.76 3.03
N SER A 2 22.41 30.42 2.31
CA SER A 2 22.50 30.39 0.84
C SER A 2 22.59 28.97 0.24
N ALA A 3 23.07 28.00 1.02
CA ALA A 3 23.15 26.61 0.63
C ALA A 3 21.80 25.88 0.53
N PHE A 4 20.66 26.51 0.87
CA PHE A 4 19.32 25.90 0.88
C PHE A 4 18.31 26.73 0.07
N ALA A 5 17.51 26.07 -0.75
CA ALA A 5 16.43 26.65 -1.54
C ALA A 5 15.10 26.62 -0.76
N GLU A 6 14.12 27.44 -1.16
CA GLU A 6 12.80 27.45 -0.51
C GLU A 6 12.10 26.09 -0.62
N SER A 7 12.30 25.36 -1.72
CA SER A 7 11.77 24.00 -1.94
C SER A 7 12.38 22.93 -1.03
N ASP A 8 13.52 23.21 -0.37
CA ASP A 8 14.12 22.27 0.60
C ASP A 8 13.36 22.29 1.94
N TRP A 9 12.54 23.32 2.21
CA TRP A 9 11.78 23.46 3.45
C TRP A 9 10.44 22.74 3.37
N ARG A 10 10.10 22.02 4.43
CA ARG A 10 8.84 21.28 4.55
C ARG A 10 7.96 21.91 5.62
N PRO A 11 6.64 22.01 5.43
CA PRO A 11 5.73 22.39 6.51
C PRO A 11 5.89 21.43 7.70
N HIS A 12 5.74 21.95 8.91
CA HIS A 12 5.73 21.12 10.11
C HIS A 12 4.63 20.04 9.98
N PRO A 13 4.87 18.77 10.39
CA PRO A 13 3.90 17.68 10.23
C PRO A 13 2.52 17.95 10.84
N GLU A 14 2.45 18.81 11.84
CA GLU A 14 1.20 19.23 12.50
C GLU A 14 0.43 20.33 11.74
N GLY A 15 0.95 20.82 10.61
CA GLY A 15 0.23 21.71 9.70
C GLY A 15 0.12 23.16 10.14
N HIS A 16 0.87 23.59 11.17
CA HIS A 16 0.82 24.96 11.67
C HIS A 16 1.34 25.98 10.64
N PRO A 17 0.53 26.99 10.25
CA PRO A 17 0.95 28.02 9.30
C PRO A 17 2.22 28.74 9.77
N GLY A 18 3.21 28.86 8.88
CA GLY A 18 4.46 29.56 9.19
C GLY A 18 5.53 28.72 9.92
N ASN A 19 5.27 27.45 10.25
CA ASN A 19 6.24 26.56 10.88
C ASN A 19 6.79 25.55 9.87
N PHE A 20 8.11 25.55 9.65
CA PHE A 20 8.79 24.72 8.67
C PHE A 20 10.01 24.02 9.26
N ALA A 21 10.34 22.86 8.70
CA ALA A 21 11.54 22.10 9.04
C ALA A 21 12.32 21.73 7.78
N LEU A 22 13.64 21.73 7.90
CA LEU A 22 14.56 21.19 6.89
C LEU A 22 15.42 20.11 7.58
N PRO A 23 15.10 18.82 7.37
CA PRO A 23 15.82 17.71 7.99
C PRO A 23 17.27 17.59 7.50
N LEU A 24 18.21 17.50 8.44
CA LEU A 24 19.65 17.38 8.19
C LEU A 24 20.18 15.98 8.54
N ILE A 25 19.63 15.36 9.59
CA ILE A 25 19.88 13.97 9.97
C ILE A 25 18.53 13.33 10.25
N ALA A 26 18.23 12.23 9.56
CA ALA A 26 16.94 11.55 9.58
C ALA A 26 17.13 10.03 9.52
N VAL A 27 16.05 9.27 9.77
CA VAL A 27 16.06 7.81 9.68
C VAL A 27 16.45 7.39 8.26
N GLY A 28 17.51 6.58 8.14
CA GLY A 28 18.05 6.15 6.85
C GLY A 28 18.62 7.26 5.95
N GLY A 29 18.62 8.52 6.41
CA GLY A 29 19.04 9.68 5.62
C GLY A 29 17.97 10.19 4.65
N ASP A 30 16.73 9.71 4.76
CA ASP A 30 15.62 10.20 3.94
C ASP A 30 15.10 11.53 4.50
N PRO A 31 15.23 12.67 3.79
CA PRO A 31 14.69 13.95 4.23
C PRO A 31 13.15 13.97 4.28
N ASN A 32 12.50 12.95 3.74
CA ASN A 32 11.05 12.80 3.79
C ASN A 32 10.55 12.06 5.04
N ASP A 33 11.42 11.30 5.72
CA ASP A 33 11.12 10.53 6.92
C ASP A 33 11.36 11.40 8.17
N ASP A 34 10.27 11.77 8.85
CA ASP A 34 10.31 12.57 10.08
C ASP A 34 10.33 11.70 11.36
N GLY A 35 10.50 10.40 11.19
CA GLY A 35 10.59 9.43 12.28
C GLY A 35 11.82 9.60 13.16
N VAL A 36 11.76 9.00 14.34
CA VAL A 36 12.86 8.97 15.33
C VAL A 36 13.41 7.56 15.57
N LYS A 37 12.76 6.52 15.03
CA LYS A 37 13.10 5.11 15.28
C LYS A 37 13.84 4.51 14.09
N GLY A 38 15.11 4.13 14.30
CA GLY A 38 15.98 3.53 13.28
C GLY A 38 17.28 4.32 13.06
N GLU A 39 18.24 3.72 12.36
CA GLU A 39 19.57 4.29 12.11
C GLU A 39 19.50 5.73 11.57
N MET A 40 20.18 6.66 12.23
CA MET A 40 20.26 8.06 11.82
C MET A 40 21.39 8.27 10.83
N ARG A 41 21.07 8.86 9.67
CA ARG A 41 22.05 9.22 8.64
C ARG A 41 21.86 10.65 8.15
N ALA A 42 22.94 11.23 7.64
CA ALA A 42 22.95 12.54 7.03
C ALA A 42 22.03 12.55 5.79
N THR A 43 21.19 13.58 5.68
CA THR A 43 20.40 13.81 4.48
C THR A 43 21.26 14.49 3.39
N PRO A 44 20.81 14.51 2.12
CA PRO A 44 21.46 15.29 1.07
C PRO A 44 21.59 16.78 1.40
N HIS A 45 20.74 17.31 2.30
CA HIS A 45 20.81 18.69 2.73
C HIS A 45 22.04 18.96 3.62
N LEU A 46 22.37 18.07 4.56
CA LEU A 46 23.55 18.25 5.42
C LEU A 46 24.84 18.19 4.60
N ALA A 47 24.88 17.35 3.55
CA ALA A 47 26.04 17.26 2.65
C ALA A 47 26.36 18.59 1.93
N ARG A 48 25.36 19.46 1.73
CA ARG A 48 25.51 20.78 1.08
C ARG A 48 26.09 21.85 2.00
N CYS A 49 26.28 21.59 3.31
CA CYS A 49 26.70 22.61 4.26
C CYS A 49 27.80 22.14 5.21
N SER A 50 29.07 22.38 4.82
CA SER A 50 30.25 22.05 5.62
C SER A 50 30.27 22.73 6.99
N ALA A 51 29.78 23.97 7.11
CA ALA A 51 29.69 24.68 8.38
C ALA A 51 28.80 23.96 9.41
N LEU A 52 27.63 23.47 8.99
CA LEU A 52 26.73 22.70 9.88
C LEU A 52 27.34 21.34 10.24
N ARG A 53 28.06 20.71 9.32
CA ARG A 53 28.79 19.47 9.63
C ARG A 53 29.89 19.67 10.67
N GLN A 54 30.67 20.74 10.56
CA GLN A 54 31.68 21.08 11.56
C GLN A 54 31.07 21.42 12.92
N LEU A 55 29.97 22.20 12.92
CA LEU A 55 29.24 22.53 14.15
C LEU A 55 28.74 21.27 14.86
N LEU A 56 28.08 20.35 14.14
CA LEU A 56 27.60 19.10 14.71
C LEU A 56 28.75 18.19 15.18
N ALA A 57 29.86 18.16 14.44
CA ALA A 57 31.05 17.39 14.84
C ALA A 57 31.74 17.95 16.09
N ALA A 58 31.62 19.27 16.36
CA ALA A 58 32.24 19.92 17.52
C ALA A 58 31.65 19.49 18.87
N PHE A 59 30.42 18.96 18.89
CA PHE A 59 29.83 18.38 20.10
C PHE A 59 30.49 17.05 20.50
N GLU A 60 31.23 16.42 19.58
CA GLU A 60 31.89 15.12 19.79
C GLU A 60 30.95 14.03 20.35
N ALA A 61 29.67 14.13 20.00
CA ALA A 61 28.60 13.29 20.50
C ALA A 61 27.92 12.53 19.35
N PRO A 62 27.27 11.37 19.62
CA PRO A 62 26.36 10.75 18.67
C PRO A 62 25.16 11.66 18.44
N ILE A 63 25.03 12.17 17.23
CA ILE A 63 23.95 13.06 16.82
C ILE A 63 22.80 12.22 16.28
N GLY A 64 21.61 12.43 16.84
CA GLY A 64 20.37 11.85 16.38
C GLY A 64 19.67 12.77 15.38
N ARG A 65 18.33 12.74 15.41
CA ARG A 65 17.48 13.60 14.58
C ARG A 65 17.91 15.07 14.70
N THR A 66 18.17 15.68 13.54
CA THR A 66 18.66 17.06 13.45
C THR A 66 17.99 17.80 12.30
N ARG A 67 17.59 19.05 12.52
CA ARG A 67 16.86 19.87 11.54
C ARG A 67 17.10 21.36 11.74
N LEU A 68 16.94 22.12 10.67
CA LEU A 68 16.69 23.55 10.79
C LEU A 68 15.20 23.77 11.00
N MET A 69 14.82 24.45 12.08
CA MET A 69 13.43 24.82 12.37
C MET A 69 13.23 26.29 12.06
N ARG A 70 12.35 26.57 11.09
CA ARG A 70 11.96 27.92 10.68
C ARG A 70 10.58 28.26 11.22
N ILE A 71 10.48 29.42 11.85
CA ILE A 71 9.21 30.06 12.18
C ILE A 71 9.17 31.37 11.38
N ASP A 72 8.19 31.52 10.51
CA ASP A 72 7.98 32.73 9.73
C ASP A 72 7.55 33.90 10.64
N GLY A 73 7.55 35.10 10.09
CA GLY A 73 7.21 36.28 10.85
C GLY A 73 5.74 36.31 11.29
N ASN A 74 5.47 36.90 12.45
CA ASN A 74 4.15 36.96 13.08
C ASN A 74 3.52 35.57 13.35
N ALA A 75 4.36 34.55 13.58
CA ALA A 75 3.92 33.20 13.88
C ALA A 75 4.35 32.77 15.30
N GLU A 76 3.62 31.81 15.84
CA GLU A 76 3.84 31.23 17.15
C GLU A 76 3.94 29.70 17.03
N ALA A 77 4.82 29.08 17.80
CA ALA A 77 4.85 27.64 17.94
C ALA A 77 3.69 27.16 18.83
N THR A 78 3.40 25.85 18.85
CA THR A 78 2.43 25.33 19.80
C THR A 78 3.10 25.10 21.15
N ALA A 79 2.48 25.53 22.24
CA ALA A 79 2.96 25.20 23.58
C ALA A 79 2.86 23.69 23.84
N HIS A 80 3.96 23.03 24.18
CA HIS A 80 4.00 21.57 24.34
C HIS A 80 5.05 21.10 25.36
N VAL A 81 5.01 19.80 25.69
CA VAL A 81 5.98 19.07 26.49
C VAL A 81 6.43 17.86 25.67
N ASP A 82 7.72 17.54 25.71
CA ASP A 82 8.27 16.39 24.97
C ASP A 82 8.09 15.09 25.77
N VAL A 83 7.04 14.31 25.46
CA VAL A 83 6.65 13.10 26.23
C VAL A 83 7.08 11.76 25.61
N ASN A 84 7.79 11.78 24.49
CA ASN A 84 8.24 10.55 23.83
C ASN A 84 9.54 10.04 24.45
N TYR A 85 9.67 8.71 24.60
CA TYR A 85 10.91 8.03 25.03
C TYR A 85 12.18 8.54 24.36
N TYR A 86 12.13 8.84 23.06
CA TYR A 86 13.29 9.34 22.32
C TYR A 86 13.85 10.63 22.96
N TRP A 87 13.02 11.60 23.33
CA TRP A 87 13.51 12.85 23.93
C TRP A 87 13.87 12.73 25.41
N GLN A 88 13.34 11.73 26.11
CA GLN A 88 13.71 11.47 27.51
C GLN A 88 15.14 10.96 27.69
N THR A 89 15.74 10.45 26.62
CA THR A 89 17.06 9.83 26.62
C THR A 89 18.09 10.64 25.85
N ARG A 90 17.73 11.85 25.40
CA ARG A 90 18.61 12.76 24.66
C ARG A 90 18.56 14.18 25.21
N VAL A 91 19.67 14.88 25.06
CA VAL A 91 19.73 16.32 25.23
C VAL A 91 19.37 16.97 23.90
N ARG A 92 18.44 17.93 23.94
CA ARG A 92 18.09 18.76 22.79
C ARG A 92 18.90 20.04 22.80
N VAL A 93 19.69 20.25 21.76
CA VAL A 93 20.54 21.43 21.59
C VAL A 93 19.93 22.36 20.54
N HIS A 94 19.81 23.64 20.89
CA HIS A 94 19.41 24.71 19.99
C HIS A 94 20.59 25.62 19.67
N VAL A 95 20.81 25.88 18.39
CA VAL A 95 21.75 26.91 17.92
C VAL A 95 20.99 27.91 17.04
N PRO A 96 20.70 29.13 17.53
CA PRO A 96 20.04 30.16 16.72
C PRO A 96 20.96 30.59 15.57
N ILE A 97 20.46 30.51 14.33
CA ILE A 97 21.22 30.92 13.13
C ILE A 97 20.69 32.26 12.62
N VAL A 98 19.37 32.39 12.55
CA VAL A 98 18.68 33.63 12.19
C VAL A 98 17.63 33.87 13.27
N THR A 99 17.70 34.98 13.98
CA THR A 99 16.75 35.32 15.04
C THR A 99 16.74 36.83 15.24
N ASP A 100 15.67 37.33 15.85
CA ASP A 100 15.44 38.75 16.12
C ASP A 100 15.32 38.93 17.64
N PRO A 101 15.87 39.99 18.25
CA PRO A 101 15.81 40.21 19.70
C PRO A 101 14.39 40.22 20.29
N ALA A 102 13.35 40.45 19.48
CA ALA A 102 11.96 40.36 19.90
C ALA A 102 11.40 38.92 19.95
N VAL A 103 12.14 37.91 19.46
CA VAL A 103 11.76 36.49 19.56
C VAL A 103 11.86 36.04 21.01
N ARG A 104 10.78 35.45 21.51
CA ARG A 104 10.62 35.06 22.92
C ARG A 104 10.51 33.54 23.00
N PHE A 105 11.45 32.92 23.70
CA PHE A 105 11.45 31.50 24.02
C PHE A 105 10.94 31.33 25.45
N LEU A 106 9.85 30.58 25.62
CA LEU A 106 9.20 30.33 26.91
C LEU A 106 9.46 28.89 27.34
N CYS A 107 9.82 28.69 28.61
CA CYS A 107 9.94 27.38 29.23
C CYS A 107 9.53 27.47 30.70
N GLY A 108 8.41 26.85 31.06
CA GLY A 108 7.79 27.00 32.37
C GLY A 108 7.43 28.47 32.66
N ASP A 109 7.97 29.01 33.74
CA ASP A 109 7.78 30.39 34.20
C ASP A 109 8.86 31.37 33.67
N ARG A 110 9.77 30.88 32.80
CA ARG A 110 10.89 31.67 32.27
C ARG A 110 10.68 32.01 30.80
N GLU A 111 11.12 33.21 30.45
CA GLU A 111 11.13 33.72 29.08
C GLU A 111 12.47 34.39 28.79
N LEU A 112 13.06 34.11 27.62
CA LEU A 112 14.30 34.76 27.18
C LEU A 112 14.41 34.82 25.66
N HIS A 113 15.38 35.61 25.18
CA HIS A 113 15.83 35.61 23.79
C HIS A 113 17.14 34.81 23.66
N MET A 114 17.19 33.88 22.72
CA MET A 114 18.42 33.15 22.37
C MET A 114 19.10 33.86 21.19
N ALA A 115 20.31 34.38 21.37
CA ALA A 115 21.00 35.19 20.37
C ALA A 115 21.72 34.34 19.29
N PRO A 116 21.98 34.88 18.08
CA PRO A 116 22.65 34.16 17.01
C PRO A 116 24.01 33.58 17.44
N GLY A 117 24.25 32.30 17.13
CA GLY A 117 25.51 31.61 17.40
C GLY A 117 25.64 31.06 18.82
N GLU A 118 24.75 31.40 19.75
CA GLU A 118 24.72 30.78 21.08
C GLU A 118 24.27 29.32 21.00
N THR A 119 24.62 28.54 22.03
CA THR A 119 24.20 27.14 22.15
C THR A 119 23.38 26.97 23.42
N TRP A 120 22.15 26.51 23.27
CA TRP A 120 21.16 26.43 24.34
C TRP A 120 20.68 25.01 24.56
N ILE A 121 20.51 24.65 25.82
CA ILE A 121 19.70 23.51 26.27
C ILE A 121 18.65 24.03 27.24
N PHE A 122 17.54 23.31 27.37
CA PHE A 122 16.49 23.63 28.34
C PHE A 122 15.77 22.35 28.75
N ASP A 123 14.98 22.45 29.81
CA ASP A 123 14.16 21.35 30.30
C ASP A 123 12.95 21.12 29.37
N THR A 124 13.04 20.10 28.51
CA THR A 124 11.98 19.71 27.57
C THR A 124 10.79 19.04 28.25
N TRP A 125 10.93 18.66 29.53
CA TRP A 125 9.86 18.11 30.36
C TRP A 125 8.92 19.19 30.92
N ARG A 126 9.27 20.47 30.76
CA ARG A 126 8.40 21.61 31.04
C ARG A 126 7.68 22.09 29.79
N LEU A 127 6.51 22.69 30.01
CA LEU A 127 5.75 23.34 28.96
C LEU A 127 6.59 24.46 28.33
N HIS A 128 6.83 24.39 27.04
CA HIS A 128 7.65 25.35 26.33
C HIS A 128 7.02 25.80 25.01
N ASN A 129 7.37 27.01 24.58
CA ASN A 129 6.79 27.70 23.43
C ASN A 129 7.78 28.71 22.83
N VAL A 130 7.56 29.13 21.58
CA VAL A 130 8.31 30.17 20.90
C VAL A 130 7.37 31.14 20.22
N ILE A 131 7.54 32.43 20.51
CA ILE A 131 6.74 33.50 19.91
C ILE A 131 7.67 34.34 19.02
N ASN A 132 7.32 34.48 17.74
CA ASN A 132 8.04 35.35 16.80
C ASN A 132 7.13 36.53 16.38
N PRO A 133 7.15 37.65 17.13
CA PRO A 133 6.20 38.74 16.95
C PRO A 133 6.55 39.66 15.76
N ASN A 134 7.75 39.54 15.19
CA ASN A 134 8.23 40.39 14.11
C ASN A 134 8.06 39.71 12.74
N PRO A 135 8.05 40.46 11.62
CA PRO A 135 7.90 39.89 10.27
C PRO A 135 9.14 39.12 9.79
N THR A 136 10.24 39.13 10.54
CA THR A 136 11.48 38.44 10.22
C THR A 136 11.36 36.95 10.53
N ARG A 137 11.90 36.10 9.65
CA ARG A 137 11.94 34.65 9.89
C ARG A 137 12.98 34.32 10.97
N ARG A 138 12.65 33.37 11.84
CA ARG A 138 13.56 32.78 12.82
C ARG A 138 13.95 31.38 12.37
N ILE A 139 15.24 31.05 12.37
CA ILE A 139 15.80 29.74 12.02
C ILE A 139 16.77 29.30 13.12
N HIS A 140 16.48 28.18 13.78
CA HIS A 140 17.42 27.51 14.69
C HIS A 140 17.81 26.16 14.12
N LEU A 141 19.07 25.77 14.29
CA LEU A 141 19.45 24.37 14.27
C LEU A 141 18.95 23.74 15.56
N VAL A 142 18.25 22.61 15.44
CA VAL A 142 17.81 21.78 16.56
C VAL A 142 18.37 20.39 16.35
N ALA A 143 19.23 19.96 17.27
CA ALA A 143 19.91 18.68 17.23
C ALA A 143 19.63 17.91 18.52
N ASP A 144 19.11 16.68 18.38
CA ASP A 144 18.94 15.76 19.50
C ASP A 144 20.20 14.88 19.61
N THR A 145 20.74 14.67 20.80
CA THR A 145 21.95 13.83 21.01
C THR A 145 21.92 13.04 22.31
N ALA A 146 22.40 11.80 22.29
CA ALA A 146 22.65 10.98 23.48
C ALA A 146 23.74 11.56 24.41
N GLY A 147 24.46 12.59 23.95
CA GLY A 147 25.51 13.28 24.71
C GLY A 147 26.88 12.61 24.61
N SER A 148 27.87 13.25 25.25
CA SER A 148 29.25 12.81 25.31
C SER A 148 29.92 13.42 26.55
N PRO A 149 31.08 12.91 27.01
CA PRO A 149 31.85 13.57 28.07
C PRO A 149 32.19 15.03 27.73
N ARG A 150 32.45 15.32 26.45
CA ARG A 150 32.73 16.68 25.97
C ARG A 150 31.49 17.58 26.10
N LEU A 151 30.32 17.12 25.62
CA LEU A 151 29.07 17.85 25.76
C LEU A 151 28.71 18.04 27.24
N ARG A 152 28.94 17.03 28.08
CA ARG A 152 28.70 17.14 29.52
C ARG A 152 29.56 18.22 30.17
N ALA A 153 30.85 18.28 29.85
CA ALA A 153 31.72 19.35 30.32
C ALA A 153 31.22 20.73 29.87
N LEU A 154 30.77 20.87 28.60
CA LEU A 154 30.18 22.11 28.11
C LEU A 154 28.89 22.51 28.85
N ILE A 155 28.07 21.53 29.25
CA ILE A 155 26.85 21.76 30.04
C ILE A 155 27.21 22.17 31.47
N ASP A 156 28.17 21.49 32.10
CA ASP A 156 28.60 21.78 33.47
C ASP A 156 29.31 23.15 33.58
N GLU A 157 30.01 23.59 32.53
CA GLU A 157 30.59 24.93 32.37
C GLU A 157 29.58 25.96 31.84
N GLY A 158 28.36 25.52 31.50
CA GLY A 158 27.32 26.34 30.91
C GLY A 158 26.84 27.45 31.83
N TRP A 159 26.48 28.58 31.24
CA TRP A 159 25.96 29.73 31.99
C TRP A 159 24.44 29.62 32.18
N ASP A 160 24.00 29.72 33.43
CA ASP A 160 22.59 29.91 33.76
C ASP A 160 22.27 31.42 33.80
N PRO A 161 21.48 31.95 32.83
CA PRO A 161 21.12 33.36 32.77
C PRO A 161 20.26 33.83 33.94
N PHE A 162 19.70 32.92 34.74
CA PHE A 162 18.87 33.21 35.90
C PHE A 162 19.61 33.08 37.23
N SER A 163 20.89 32.67 37.23
CA SER A 163 21.73 32.53 38.43
C SER A 163 22.15 33.86 39.07
N GLY A 164 22.04 34.97 38.32
CA GLY A 164 22.57 36.28 38.72
C GLY A 164 24.08 36.45 38.52
N ALA A 165 24.78 35.41 38.06
CA ALA A 165 26.19 35.49 37.66
C ALA A 165 26.32 36.20 36.30
N PRO A 166 27.38 37.00 36.07
CA PRO A 166 27.64 37.61 34.77
C PRO A 166 27.88 36.52 33.72
N ALA A 167 27.47 36.80 32.47
CA ALA A 167 27.73 35.89 31.36
C ALA A 167 29.26 35.67 31.18
N PRO A 168 29.72 34.42 31.06
CA PRO A 168 31.12 34.12 30.82
C PRO A 168 31.54 34.56 29.41
N GLU A 169 32.85 34.71 29.20
CA GLU A 169 33.39 34.93 27.86
C GLU A 169 33.14 33.69 26.98
N ALA A 170 32.38 33.86 25.90
CA ALA A 170 32.01 32.77 25.01
C ALA A 170 33.22 32.28 24.21
N THR A 171 33.40 30.95 24.15
CA THR A 171 34.39 30.34 23.27
C THR A 171 33.83 30.22 21.85
N THR A 172 34.38 31.02 20.92
CA THR A 172 33.95 31.01 19.52
C THR A 172 34.61 29.86 18.75
N ILE A 173 33.80 29.07 18.04
CA ILE A 173 34.29 28.04 17.12
C ILE A 173 34.32 28.63 15.71
N ALA A 174 35.52 28.88 15.18
CA ALA A 174 35.69 29.38 13.82
C ALA A 174 35.40 28.27 12.78
N PHE A 175 34.69 28.65 11.72
CA PHE A 175 34.52 27.78 10.55
C PHE A 175 35.83 27.73 9.75
N ASP A 176 36.27 26.53 9.39
CA ASP A 176 37.48 26.30 8.59
C ASP A 176 37.09 25.69 7.24
N GLU A 177 37.18 26.46 6.16
CA GLU A 177 36.81 26.00 4.80
C GLU A 177 37.59 24.76 4.34
N ALA A 178 38.82 24.56 4.81
CA ALA A 178 39.67 23.44 4.42
C ALA A 178 39.38 22.17 5.24
N ARG A 179 38.66 22.29 6.36
CA ARG A 179 38.39 21.17 7.26
C ARG A 179 37.14 20.41 6.83
N SER A 180 37.33 19.16 6.41
CA SER A 180 36.22 18.20 6.33
C SER A 180 35.96 17.60 7.71
N ALA A 181 34.72 17.70 8.18
CA ALA A 181 34.28 17.07 9.42
C ALA A 181 33.00 16.25 9.15
N GLU A 182 32.92 15.06 9.72
CA GLU A 182 31.73 14.21 9.68
C GLU A 182 31.19 14.08 11.11
N PRO A 183 29.94 14.49 11.38
CA PRO A 183 29.33 14.27 12.68
C PRO A 183 29.14 12.76 12.91
N ARG A 184 29.36 12.31 14.15
CA ARG A 184 29.03 10.95 14.55
C ARG A 184 27.52 10.86 14.69
N MET A 185 26.89 9.79 14.21
CA MET A 185 25.43 9.66 14.20
C MET A 185 24.97 8.42 14.98
N GLU A 186 23.75 8.48 15.53
CA GLU A 186 23.15 7.36 16.25
C GLU A 186 22.80 6.20 15.30
N VAL A 187 23.46 5.06 15.47
CA VAL A 187 23.14 3.83 14.69
C VAL A 187 22.04 3.01 15.38
N HIS A 188 22.06 2.98 16.72
CA HIS A 188 21.08 2.28 17.54
C HIS A 188 20.44 3.29 18.49
N ASN A 189 19.20 3.66 18.23
CA ASN A 189 18.47 4.67 19.00
C ASN A 189 17.25 4.14 19.75
N PHE A 190 16.84 2.91 19.46
CA PHE A 190 15.75 2.20 20.12
C PHE A 190 16.15 0.74 20.36
N PRO A 191 15.76 0.14 21.49
CA PRO A 191 16.04 -1.26 21.77
C PRO A 191 15.06 -2.18 21.03
N VAL A 192 15.52 -3.36 20.59
CA VAL A 192 14.62 -4.41 20.05
C VAL A 192 13.66 -4.89 21.13
N VAL A 193 14.19 -5.15 22.32
CA VAL A 193 13.46 -5.36 23.56
C VAL A 193 14.18 -4.48 24.58
N MET A 194 13.46 -3.63 25.31
CA MET A 194 14.03 -2.72 26.29
C MET A 194 14.52 -3.48 27.52
N ALA A 195 15.73 -3.17 28.00
CA ALA A 195 16.28 -3.82 29.17
C ALA A 195 15.50 -3.39 30.44
N PRO A 196 15.29 -4.28 31.43
CA PRO A 196 14.59 -3.93 32.65
C PRO A 196 15.22 -2.72 33.37
N ALA A 197 16.56 -2.63 33.40
CA ALA A 197 17.26 -1.50 34.01
C ALA A 197 16.90 -0.15 33.36
N GLU A 198 16.68 -0.12 32.05
CA GLU A 198 16.27 1.06 31.32
C GLU A 198 14.80 1.41 31.63
N GLN A 199 13.90 0.43 31.69
CA GLN A 199 12.52 0.67 32.11
C GLN A 199 12.43 1.23 33.53
N HIS A 200 13.23 0.70 34.47
CA HIS A 200 13.31 1.25 35.82
C HIS A 200 13.81 2.70 35.80
N ALA A 201 14.90 2.99 35.08
CA ALA A 201 15.44 4.35 34.99
C ALA A 201 14.44 5.35 34.40
N LEU A 202 13.70 4.94 33.36
CA LEU A 202 12.66 5.75 32.73
C LEU A 202 11.46 5.99 33.65
N PHE A 203 11.09 5.01 34.48
CA PHE A 203 10.00 5.17 35.44
C PHE A 203 10.37 6.16 36.54
N GLU A 204 11.61 6.10 37.04
CA GLU A 204 12.10 7.00 38.10
C GLU A 204 12.02 8.49 37.72
N ILE A 205 12.04 8.83 36.42
CA ILE A 205 11.93 10.22 35.93
C ILE A 205 10.69 10.94 36.48
N PHE A 206 9.56 10.24 36.56
CA PHE A 206 8.29 10.80 37.04
C PHE A 206 7.66 9.98 38.17
N ALA A 207 8.33 8.93 38.66
CA ALA A 207 7.83 8.13 39.77
C ALA A 207 7.67 8.95 41.06
N ALA A 208 8.52 9.94 41.30
CA ALA A 208 8.40 10.84 42.46
C ALA A 208 7.16 11.75 42.37
N ASP A 209 6.71 12.05 41.15
CA ASP A 209 5.55 12.91 40.87
C ASP A 209 4.21 12.17 40.94
N LEU A 210 4.24 10.83 41.03
CA LEU A 210 3.06 10.02 41.35
C LEU A 210 2.77 10.14 42.85
N ASP A 211 1.70 10.86 43.17
CA ASP A 211 1.34 11.18 44.54
C ASP A 211 0.88 9.97 45.38
N ALA A 212 0.68 10.20 46.67
CA ALA A 212 0.13 9.21 47.60
C ALA A 212 -1.41 9.11 47.54
N SER A 213 -2.07 9.53 46.46
CA SER A 213 -3.50 9.29 46.29
C SER A 213 -3.77 7.81 46.03
N ALA A 214 -5.04 7.39 46.15
CA ALA A 214 -5.43 6.04 45.75
C ALA A 214 -5.19 5.79 44.25
N ALA A 215 -5.38 6.81 43.40
CA ALA A 215 -5.15 6.73 41.96
C ALA A 215 -3.66 6.64 41.61
N GLY A 216 -2.83 7.49 42.24
CA GLY A 216 -1.37 7.48 42.08
C GLY A 216 -0.75 6.16 42.53
N ARG A 217 -1.16 5.63 43.70
CA ARG A 217 -0.75 4.29 44.15
C ARG A 217 -1.18 3.19 43.20
N ALA A 218 -2.44 3.19 42.74
CA ALA A 218 -2.93 2.14 41.86
C ALA A 218 -2.18 2.12 40.51
N LEU A 219 -1.87 3.29 39.94
CA LEU A 219 -1.05 3.39 38.73
C LEU A 219 0.37 2.90 38.98
N ARG A 220 0.99 3.32 40.09
CA ARG A 220 2.33 2.85 40.51
C ARG A 220 2.35 1.32 40.63
N ASP A 221 1.34 0.73 41.25
CA ASP A 221 1.25 -0.72 41.43
C ASP A 221 1.12 -1.46 40.10
N GLU A 222 0.40 -0.92 39.10
CA GLU A 222 0.34 -1.50 37.76
C GLU A 222 1.69 -1.43 37.04
N VAL A 223 2.41 -0.30 37.17
CA VAL A 223 3.75 -0.16 36.59
C VAL A 223 4.74 -1.12 37.25
N VAL A 224 4.75 -1.23 38.58
CA VAL A 224 5.62 -2.18 39.30
C VAL A 224 5.31 -3.62 38.87
N ARG A 225 4.03 -4.00 38.77
CA ARG A 225 3.64 -5.33 38.24
C ARG A 225 4.17 -5.57 36.83
N PHE A 226 4.14 -4.56 35.97
CA PHE A 226 4.69 -4.65 34.62
C PHE A 226 6.21 -4.83 34.65
N LEU A 227 6.93 -4.03 35.43
CA LEU A 227 8.39 -4.09 35.55
C LEU A 227 8.85 -5.49 36.03
N ASP A 228 8.20 -6.05 37.06
CA ASP A 228 8.51 -7.39 37.58
C ASP A 228 8.26 -8.49 36.52
N ALA A 229 7.13 -8.41 35.82
CA ALA A 229 6.78 -9.36 34.77
C ALA A 229 7.73 -9.24 33.55
N TRP A 230 8.08 -8.01 33.17
CA TRP A 230 9.01 -7.73 32.08
C TRP A 230 10.41 -8.24 32.42
N GLN A 231 10.88 -8.00 33.64
CA GLN A 231 12.15 -8.54 34.13
C GLN A 231 12.18 -10.08 34.10
N SER A 232 11.08 -10.73 34.46
CA SER A 232 10.96 -12.18 34.39
C SER A 232 11.08 -12.70 32.95
N LEU A 233 10.35 -12.09 32.00
CA LEU A 233 10.47 -12.41 30.57
C LEU A 233 11.89 -12.15 30.06
N TRP A 234 12.53 -11.05 30.49
CA TRP A 234 13.92 -10.72 30.14
C TRP A 234 14.92 -11.75 30.59
N ARG A 235 14.77 -12.30 31.79
CA ARG A 235 15.66 -13.38 32.27
C ARG A 235 15.47 -14.69 31.50
N MET A 236 14.29 -14.92 30.92
CA MET A 236 14.00 -16.11 30.10
C MET A 236 14.43 -15.95 28.64
N HIS A 237 14.29 -14.75 28.09
CA HIS A 237 14.37 -14.54 26.64
C HIS A 237 15.31 -13.43 26.18
N GLU A 238 15.72 -12.50 27.05
CA GLU A 238 16.48 -11.30 26.67
C GLU A 238 15.84 -10.63 25.44
N ALA A 239 16.62 -10.31 24.39
CA ALA A 239 16.12 -9.78 23.12
C ALA A 239 15.78 -10.86 22.08
N ALA A 240 15.83 -12.15 22.43
CA ALA A 240 15.71 -13.25 21.48
C ALA A 240 14.32 -13.34 20.84
N PRO A 241 14.22 -13.64 19.52
CA PRO A 241 12.94 -13.70 18.81
C PRO A 241 11.87 -14.60 19.43
N ARG A 242 12.28 -15.72 20.04
CA ARG A 242 11.40 -16.66 20.74
C ARG A 242 10.58 -16.04 21.89
N GLY A 243 11.04 -14.92 22.45
CA GLY A 243 10.34 -14.22 23.54
C GLY A 243 9.42 -13.11 23.08
N TRP A 244 9.49 -12.67 21.82
CA TRP A 244 8.78 -11.47 21.35
C TRP A 244 7.27 -11.55 21.50
N ARG A 245 6.68 -12.73 21.29
CA ARG A 245 5.25 -12.96 21.52
C ARG A 245 4.86 -12.73 22.98
N ALA A 246 5.62 -13.29 23.92
CA ALA A 246 5.35 -13.14 25.35
C ALA A 246 5.47 -11.68 25.80
N TYR A 247 6.46 -10.94 25.28
CA TYR A 247 6.58 -9.50 25.55
C TYR A 247 5.40 -8.70 24.98
N ALA A 248 4.96 -9.01 23.76
CA ALA A 248 3.82 -8.34 23.12
C ALA A 248 2.52 -8.57 23.91
N GLU A 249 2.27 -9.81 24.33
CA GLU A 249 1.10 -10.16 25.17
C GLU A 249 1.14 -9.42 26.52
N LEU A 250 2.31 -9.34 27.16
CA LEU A 250 2.47 -8.57 28.41
C LEU A 250 2.22 -7.07 28.20
N LEU A 251 2.71 -6.49 27.11
CA LEU A 251 2.48 -5.09 26.78
C LEU A 251 1.00 -4.80 26.57
N GLU A 252 0.31 -5.61 25.77
CA GLU A 252 -1.11 -5.44 25.48
C GLU A 252 -1.95 -5.48 26.77
N LEU A 253 -1.71 -6.49 27.62
CA LEU A 253 -2.40 -6.62 28.92
C LEU A 253 -2.10 -5.45 29.87
N THR A 254 -0.88 -4.93 29.84
CA THR A 254 -0.49 -3.80 30.68
C THR A 254 -1.09 -2.49 30.15
N GLU A 255 -1.07 -2.26 28.85
CA GLU A 255 -1.61 -1.07 28.22
C GLU A 255 -3.12 -0.94 28.49
N GLN A 256 -3.86 -2.05 28.46
CA GLN A 256 -5.27 -2.11 28.84
C GLN A 256 -5.52 -1.74 30.32
N ARG A 257 -4.61 -2.12 31.23
CA ARG A 257 -4.72 -1.80 32.66
C ARG A 257 -4.37 -0.33 32.92
N ILE A 258 -3.27 0.15 32.36
CA ILE A 258 -2.83 1.55 32.45
C ILE A 258 -3.88 2.49 31.84
N ALA A 259 -4.54 2.11 30.75
CA ALA A 259 -5.59 2.91 30.11
C ALA A 259 -6.79 3.22 31.03
N ARG A 260 -7.03 2.43 32.09
CA ARG A 260 -8.09 2.68 33.08
C ARG A 260 -7.77 3.85 34.02
N HIS A 261 -6.52 4.29 34.03
CA HIS A 261 -6.03 5.41 34.83
C HIS A 261 -5.92 6.72 34.02
N LEU A 262 -6.33 6.73 32.75
CA LEU A 262 -6.35 7.95 31.94
C LEU A 262 -7.29 9.00 32.54
N GLY A 263 -6.79 10.23 32.64
CA GLY A 263 -7.46 11.38 33.25
C GLY A 263 -7.49 11.34 34.77
N ALA A 264 -6.92 10.32 35.42
CA ALA A 264 -6.99 10.17 36.86
C ALA A 264 -5.96 11.05 37.59
N TRP A 265 -4.83 11.35 36.95
CA TRP A 265 -3.77 12.17 37.54
C TRP A 265 -2.97 12.93 36.48
N MET A 266 -2.77 14.22 36.72
CA MET A 266 -1.92 15.09 35.91
C MET A 266 -0.61 15.32 36.64
N LEU A 267 0.50 15.06 35.94
CA LEU A 267 1.84 15.39 36.42
C LEU A 267 2.01 16.92 36.52
N PRO A 268 3.01 17.42 37.29
CA PRO A 268 3.24 18.86 37.47
C PRO A 268 3.46 19.63 36.16
N ASN A 269 3.91 18.95 35.11
CA ASN A 269 4.10 19.52 33.78
C ASN A 269 2.83 19.53 32.90
N GLY A 270 1.69 19.10 33.42
CA GLY A 270 0.41 19.10 32.72
C GLY A 270 0.17 17.90 31.80
N ILE A 271 0.99 16.85 31.91
CA ILE A 271 0.81 15.59 31.17
C ILE A 271 0.07 14.57 32.04
N ASP A 272 -0.85 13.82 31.44
CA ASP A 272 -1.51 12.71 32.12
C ASP A 272 -0.49 11.61 32.47
N ALA A 273 -0.48 11.16 33.72
CA ALA A 273 0.52 10.21 34.19
C ALA A 273 0.41 8.84 33.52
N ALA A 274 -0.80 8.38 33.19
CA ALA A 274 -1.00 7.13 32.46
C ALA A 274 -0.55 7.27 31.00
N GLN A 275 -0.76 8.44 30.38
CA GLN A 275 -0.20 8.77 29.07
C GLN A 275 1.34 8.78 29.09
N ALA A 276 1.97 9.34 30.12
CA ALA A 276 3.42 9.32 30.28
C ALA A 276 3.97 7.88 30.34
N VAL A 277 3.33 7.00 31.15
CA VAL A 277 3.68 5.57 31.19
C VAL A 277 3.57 4.92 29.81
N GLN A 278 2.50 5.17 29.06
CA GLN A 278 2.33 4.59 27.72
C GLN A 278 3.43 5.05 26.74
N GLN A 279 3.73 6.34 26.70
CA GLN A 279 4.66 6.93 25.72
C GLN A 279 6.14 6.70 26.04
N ILE A 280 6.48 6.61 27.34
CA ILE A 280 7.87 6.51 27.80
C ILE A 280 8.26 5.07 28.10
N LEU A 281 7.36 4.26 28.67
CA LEU A 281 7.68 2.90 29.14
C LEU A 281 7.15 1.81 28.22
N LEU A 282 5.86 1.84 27.83
CA LEU A 282 5.22 0.69 27.17
C LEU A 282 5.49 0.65 25.66
N ARG A 283 5.09 1.70 24.93
CA ARG A 283 5.22 1.77 23.46
C ARG A 283 6.65 1.57 22.93
N PRO A 284 7.70 2.10 23.57
CA PRO A 284 9.08 1.89 23.08
C PRO A 284 9.68 0.55 23.53
N ALA A 285 9.00 -0.25 24.36
CA ALA A 285 9.61 -1.43 25.00
C ALA A 285 9.91 -2.59 24.03
N LEU A 286 9.19 -2.70 22.91
CA LEU A 286 9.34 -3.81 21.95
C LEU A 286 9.34 -3.29 20.51
N ASN A 287 10.49 -3.40 19.83
CA ASN A 287 10.72 -2.95 18.45
C ASN A 287 11.35 -4.07 17.61
N THR A 288 10.57 -5.11 17.32
CA THR A 288 11.04 -6.29 16.58
C THR A 288 11.45 -5.98 15.15
N ASP A 289 10.97 -4.86 14.58
CA ASP A 289 11.38 -4.32 13.29
C ASP A 289 12.88 -3.93 13.25
N LEU A 290 13.45 -3.54 14.39
CA LEU A 290 14.88 -3.18 14.50
C LEU A 290 15.79 -4.40 14.53
N ALA A 291 15.30 -5.57 14.96
CA ALA A 291 16.07 -6.82 14.95
C ALA A 291 16.37 -7.29 13.52
N ARG A 292 15.47 -6.98 12.57
CA ARG A 292 15.67 -7.27 11.15
C ARG A 292 16.75 -6.39 10.52
N ARG A 293 17.09 -5.26 11.16
CA ARG A 293 18.09 -4.28 10.69
C ARG A 293 19.45 -4.36 11.39
N THR A 294 19.55 -5.04 12.55
CA THR A 294 20.73 -5.02 13.44
C THR A 294 21.51 -6.33 13.52
N ALA A 295 21.11 -7.38 12.79
CA ALA A 295 22.01 -8.49 12.56
C ALA A 295 23.23 -7.96 11.78
N PRO A 296 24.48 -8.27 12.20
CA PRO A 296 25.65 -7.87 11.44
C PRO A 296 25.47 -8.34 10.00
N SER A 297 25.52 -7.39 9.06
CA SER A 297 25.64 -7.61 7.62
C SER A 297 27.03 -8.21 7.31
N ILE A 298 27.29 -9.39 7.88
CA ILE A 298 28.43 -10.26 7.57
C ILE A 298 27.90 -11.61 7.03
N ALA A 299 26.59 -11.83 7.03
CA ALA A 299 26.02 -12.74 6.06
C ALA A 299 25.85 -11.95 4.75
N ARG A 300 26.90 -11.98 3.91
CA ARG A 300 26.78 -11.82 2.46
C ARG A 300 25.40 -12.32 2.06
N SER A 301 24.53 -11.45 1.53
CA SER A 301 23.32 -11.90 0.86
C SER A 301 23.77 -12.96 -0.14
N ARG A 302 23.56 -14.23 0.22
CA ARG A 302 23.59 -15.31 -0.74
C ARG A 302 22.32 -15.08 -1.52
N ASN A 303 22.48 -14.37 -2.63
CA ASN A 303 21.47 -13.98 -3.60
C ASN A 303 20.30 -14.99 -3.60
N ALA A 304 19.15 -14.58 -3.06
CA ALA A 304 17.93 -15.42 -3.07
C ALA A 304 17.46 -15.70 -4.51
N PHE A 305 17.96 -14.93 -5.46
CA PHE A 305 17.78 -15.11 -6.87
C PHE A 305 18.84 -16.09 -7.39
N ASP A 306 18.41 -17.27 -7.84
CA ASP A 306 19.26 -18.18 -8.62
C ASP A 306 19.06 -17.87 -10.10
N ARG A 307 20.06 -17.26 -10.74
CA ARG A 307 20.09 -17.01 -12.18
C ARG A 307 18.75 -16.47 -12.73
N PRO A 308 18.35 -15.26 -12.30
CA PRO A 308 17.07 -14.67 -12.69
C PRO A 308 17.02 -14.42 -14.20
N ILE A 309 15.82 -14.48 -14.78
CA ILE A 309 15.57 -14.39 -16.22
C ILE A 309 14.81 -13.09 -16.49
N PHE A 310 15.33 -12.27 -17.40
CA PHE A 310 14.69 -11.04 -17.83
C PHE A 310 14.34 -11.12 -19.32
N ILE A 311 13.07 -10.93 -19.65
CA ILE A 311 12.64 -10.81 -21.05
C ILE A 311 12.78 -9.35 -21.47
N VAL A 312 13.56 -9.10 -22.53
CA VAL A 312 13.84 -7.78 -23.07
C VAL A 312 13.43 -7.70 -24.54
N SER A 313 12.77 -6.63 -24.92
CA SER A 313 12.40 -6.33 -26.30
C SER A 313 11.95 -4.87 -26.39
N SER A 314 11.87 -4.30 -27.59
CA SER A 314 11.08 -3.08 -27.77
C SER A 314 9.61 -3.33 -27.36
N PRO A 315 8.86 -2.29 -26.97
CA PRO A 315 7.45 -2.45 -26.67
C PRO A 315 6.70 -3.03 -27.87
N ARG A 316 5.63 -3.78 -27.58
CA ARG A 316 4.74 -4.35 -28.60
C ARG A 316 5.39 -5.44 -29.48
N SER A 317 6.55 -5.98 -29.10
CA SER A 317 7.14 -7.17 -29.73
C SER A 317 6.52 -8.51 -29.29
N GLY A 318 5.55 -8.49 -28.36
CA GLY A 318 4.88 -9.71 -27.87
C GLY A 318 5.47 -10.29 -26.57
N SER A 319 6.32 -9.55 -25.86
CA SER A 319 7.01 -10.02 -24.65
C SER A 319 6.08 -10.43 -23.52
N SER A 320 4.86 -9.88 -23.45
CA SER A 320 3.84 -10.33 -22.49
C SER A 320 3.36 -11.75 -22.77
N LEU A 321 3.22 -12.17 -24.04
CA LEU A 321 2.84 -13.53 -24.40
C LEU A 321 3.95 -14.53 -24.01
N LEU A 322 5.20 -14.18 -24.32
CA LEU A 322 6.36 -14.98 -23.93
C LEU A 322 6.45 -15.10 -22.40
N PHE A 323 6.29 -14.00 -21.67
CA PHE A 323 6.32 -13.98 -20.21
C PHE A 323 5.22 -14.86 -19.62
N GLU A 324 3.98 -14.70 -20.04
CA GLU A 324 2.84 -15.47 -19.53
C GLU A 324 2.99 -16.97 -19.79
N THR A 325 3.57 -17.33 -20.94
CA THR A 325 3.85 -18.73 -21.28
C THR A 325 4.98 -19.27 -20.41
N LEU A 326 6.14 -18.59 -20.36
CA LEU A 326 7.31 -19.07 -19.61
C LEU A 326 7.07 -19.08 -18.09
N ALA A 327 6.21 -18.20 -17.57
CA ALA A 327 5.78 -18.19 -16.17
C ALA A 327 5.03 -19.46 -15.75
N GLN A 328 4.57 -20.28 -16.70
CA GLN A 328 3.97 -21.59 -16.41
C GLN A 328 5.01 -22.67 -16.07
N ALA A 329 6.32 -22.41 -16.17
CA ALA A 329 7.32 -23.38 -15.75
C ALA A 329 7.28 -23.57 -14.20
N PRO A 330 7.35 -24.81 -13.69
CA PRO A 330 7.14 -25.11 -12.27
C PRO A 330 8.14 -24.46 -11.32
N GLU A 331 9.38 -24.22 -11.75
CA GLU A 331 10.42 -23.65 -10.88
C GLU A 331 10.44 -22.10 -10.88
N VAL A 332 9.61 -21.47 -11.71
CA VAL A 332 9.66 -20.02 -11.95
C VAL A 332 8.76 -19.26 -10.97
N MET A 333 9.35 -18.22 -10.38
CA MET A 333 8.68 -17.21 -9.59
C MET A 333 8.62 -15.90 -10.36
N THR A 334 7.50 -15.19 -10.30
CA THR A 334 7.32 -13.88 -10.95
C THR A 334 6.59 -12.93 -10.01
N ILE A 335 6.51 -11.64 -10.36
CA ILE A 335 5.63 -10.69 -9.65
C ILE A 335 4.20 -10.66 -10.23
N GLY A 336 3.84 -11.60 -11.11
CA GLY A 336 2.52 -11.69 -11.76
C GLY A 336 2.24 -10.63 -12.85
N GLY A 337 3.09 -9.61 -13.01
CA GLY A 337 2.89 -8.50 -13.94
C GLY A 337 4.17 -7.72 -14.28
N GLU A 338 4.03 -6.43 -14.60
CA GLU A 338 5.16 -5.54 -14.94
C GLU A 338 5.63 -4.75 -13.71
N SER A 339 6.95 -4.65 -13.51
CA SER A 339 7.63 -4.12 -12.33
C SER A 339 7.74 -2.60 -12.28
N HIS A 340 6.92 -1.84 -13.02
CA HIS A 340 7.04 -0.37 -13.10
C HIS A 340 7.08 0.27 -11.70
N ALA A 341 6.13 -0.06 -10.84
CA ALA A 341 6.03 0.49 -9.49
C ALA A 341 7.12 -0.04 -8.54
N LEU A 342 7.62 -1.26 -8.73
CA LEU A 342 8.68 -1.81 -7.88
C LEU A 342 10.02 -1.12 -8.14
N ILE A 343 10.35 -0.89 -9.42
CA ILE A 343 11.60 -0.23 -9.82
C ILE A 343 11.48 1.28 -9.61
N GLU A 344 10.47 1.93 -10.19
CA GLU A 344 10.35 3.40 -10.17
C GLU A 344 9.71 3.94 -8.88
N GLY A 345 9.20 3.06 -8.02
CA GLY A 345 8.84 3.40 -6.64
C GLY A 345 10.05 3.59 -5.73
N ILE A 346 11.26 3.31 -6.21
CA ILE A 346 12.50 3.83 -5.63
C ILE A 346 12.75 5.17 -6.31
N GLY A 347 12.58 6.28 -5.57
CA GLY A 347 12.60 7.62 -6.15
C GLY A 347 13.84 7.94 -6.99
N ALA A 348 15.01 7.40 -6.58
CA ALA A 348 16.27 7.55 -7.30
C ALA A 348 16.31 6.86 -8.68
N LEU A 349 15.40 5.92 -8.97
CA LEU A 349 15.30 5.19 -10.23
C LEU A 349 14.19 5.74 -11.16
N HIS A 350 13.40 6.70 -10.67
CA HIS A 350 12.36 7.34 -11.46
C HIS A 350 12.98 8.34 -12.46
N PRO A 351 12.53 8.44 -13.72
CA PRO A 351 13.10 9.36 -14.72
C PRO A 351 13.20 10.82 -14.26
N ALA A 352 12.29 11.27 -13.40
CA ALA A 352 12.32 12.61 -12.80
C ALA A 352 13.60 12.89 -11.99
N ALA A 353 14.17 11.88 -11.32
CA ALA A 353 15.44 12.01 -10.59
C ALA A 353 16.65 12.20 -11.54
N HIS A 354 16.48 11.83 -12.81
CA HIS A 354 17.48 11.99 -13.86
C HIS A 354 17.05 13.07 -14.87
N GLY A 355 16.34 14.11 -14.43
CA GLY A 355 15.98 15.24 -15.28
C GLY A 355 15.10 14.90 -16.48
N TRP A 356 14.32 13.81 -16.39
CA TRP A 356 13.50 13.29 -17.49
C TRP A 356 14.30 12.93 -18.76
N GLU A 357 15.58 12.55 -18.61
CA GLU A 357 16.42 12.16 -19.74
C GLU A 357 15.88 10.92 -20.47
N SER A 358 15.61 9.83 -19.73
CA SER A 358 14.97 8.62 -20.27
C SER A 358 14.59 7.64 -19.14
N ASN A 359 14.06 6.48 -19.50
CA ASN A 359 13.91 5.32 -18.61
C ASN A 359 15.20 4.49 -18.45
N ARG A 360 16.31 4.89 -19.07
CA ARG A 360 17.58 4.16 -19.03
C ARG A 360 18.15 4.14 -17.62
N LEU A 361 18.59 2.96 -17.18
CA LEU A 361 19.36 2.76 -15.96
C LEU A 361 20.59 1.92 -16.30
N THR A 362 21.71 2.23 -15.66
CA THR A 362 23.02 1.64 -15.89
C THR A 362 23.60 1.07 -14.59
N ALA A 363 24.75 0.41 -14.64
CA ALA A 363 25.36 -0.20 -13.45
C ALA A 363 25.59 0.78 -12.27
N PRO A 364 26.00 2.05 -12.47
CA PRO A 364 26.12 3.03 -11.39
C PRO A 364 24.82 3.33 -10.64
N ASP A 365 23.67 3.16 -11.29
CA ASP A 365 22.37 3.40 -10.67
C ASP A 365 22.00 2.27 -9.69
N ALA A 366 22.71 1.14 -9.71
CA ALA A 366 22.56 0.01 -8.80
C ALA A 366 23.52 0.13 -7.59
N SER A 367 23.39 1.21 -6.81
CA SER A 367 24.10 1.31 -5.53
C SER A 367 23.72 0.14 -4.60
N GLU A 368 24.56 -0.19 -3.62
CA GLU A 368 24.30 -1.32 -2.72
C GLU A 368 22.94 -1.21 -2.02
N SER A 369 22.56 -0.02 -1.57
CA SER A 369 21.25 0.24 -0.94
C SER A 369 20.08 0.08 -1.91
N VAL A 370 20.22 0.55 -3.15
CA VAL A 370 19.20 0.37 -4.20
C VAL A 370 19.07 -1.10 -4.55
N ALA A 371 20.20 -1.80 -4.64
CA ALA A 371 20.24 -3.21 -4.97
C ALA A 371 19.55 -4.06 -3.91
N ASP A 372 19.80 -3.79 -2.65
CA ASP A 372 19.19 -4.52 -1.55
C ASP A 372 17.70 -4.22 -1.41
N ASP A 373 17.27 -2.96 -1.55
CA ASP A 373 15.85 -2.59 -1.55
C ASP A 373 15.11 -3.25 -2.72
N LEU A 374 15.64 -3.16 -3.95
CA LEU A 374 14.97 -3.72 -5.12
C LEU A 374 14.93 -5.26 -5.08
N ARG A 375 15.99 -5.92 -4.61
CA ARG A 375 15.99 -7.38 -4.38
C ARG A 375 14.96 -7.77 -3.33
N ALA A 376 14.84 -7.01 -2.24
CA ALA A 376 13.83 -7.25 -1.21
C ALA A 376 12.41 -7.07 -1.76
N ARG A 377 12.15 -6.01 -2.54
CA ARG A 377 10.88 -5.77 -3.22
C ARG A 377 10.52 -6.92 -4.16
N PHE A 378 11.45 -7.34 -5.02
CA PHE A 378 11.22 -8.49 -5.90
C PHE A 378 10.98 -9.79 -5.14
N ALA A 379 11.76 -10.07 -4.09
CA ALA A 379 11.58 -11.28 -3.29
C ALA A 379 10.24 -11.29 -2.55
N SER A 380 9.78 -10.13 -2.06
CA SER A 380 8.50 -10.00 -1.36
C SER A 380 7.28 -10.15 -2.27
N ALA A 381 7.43 -9.79 -3.55
CA ALA A 381 6.36 -9.88 -4.54
C ALA A 381 6.41 -11.18 -5.37
N ALA A 382 7.44 -12.00 -5.20
CA ALA A 382 7.64 -13.23 -5.97
C ALA A 382 6.61 -14.29 -5.60
N VAL A 383 5.96 -14.86 -6.62
CA VAL A 383 5.03 -15.98 -6.51
C VAL A 383 5.19 -16.95 -7.67
N ASP A 384 4.91 -18.23 -7.45
CA ASP A 384 4.89 -19.25 -8.51
C ASP A 384 3.64 -19.14 -9.39
N ARG A 385 3.51 -20.04 -10.37
CA ARG A 385 2.34 -20.12 -11.27
C ARG A 385 1.00 -20.35 -10.58
N ASP A 386 1.03 -20.82 -9.32
CA ASP A 386 -0.15 -21.08 -8.50
C ASP A 386 -0.35 -19.98 -7.42
N GLY A 387 0.42 -18.90 -7.47
CA GLY A 387 0.32 -17.76 -6.54
C GLY A 387 0.99 -17.99 -5.18
N ARG A 388 1.81 -19.04 -5.02
CA ARG A 388 2.49 -19.34 -3.75
C ARG A 388 3.85 -18.65 -3.68
N ALA A 389 4.20 -18.14 -2.50
CA ALA A 389 5.51 -17.55 -2.24
C ALA A 389 6.65 -18.59 -2.35
N PRO A 390 7.92 -18.17 -2.53
CA PRO A 390 9.04 -19.08 -2.68
C PRO A 390 9.19 -20.01 -1.47
N ALA A 391 9.10 -21.33 -1.70
CA ALA A 391 9.28 -22.33 -0.65
C ALA A 391 10.73 -22.44 -0.15
N THR A 392 11.70 -21.94 -0.92
CA THR A 392 13.14 -22.02 -0.64
C THR A 392 13.78 -20.64 -0.62
N HIS A 393 14.85 -20.51 0.18
CA HIS A 393 15.65 -19.27 0.23
C HIS A 393 16.33 -18.89 -1.09
N ARG A 394 16.41 -19.81 -2.07
CA ARG A 394 16.86 -19.53 -3.44
C ARG A 394 15.81 -19.98 -4.44
N PHE A 395 15.49 -19.16 -5.44
CA PHE A 395 14.46 -19.44 -6.45
C PHE A 395 14.80 -18.84 -7.82
N ARG A 396 14.18 -19.38 -8.89
CA ARG A 396 14.32 -18.86 -10.26
C ARG A 396 13.32 -17.73 -10.45
N PHE A 397 13.79 -16.51 -10.64
CA PHE A 397 12.92 -15.36 -10.86
C PHE A 397 12.80 -15.07 -12.35
N LEU A 398 11.59 -14.82 -12.84
CA LEU A 398 11.30 -14.37 -14.20
C LEU A 398 10.59 -13.02 -14.14
N GLU A 399 11.10 -12.05 -14.89
CA GLU A 399 10.55 -10.71 -14.91
C GLU A 399 10.55 -10.12 -16.32
N LYS A 400 9.48 -9.37 -16.62
CA LYS A 400 9.30 -8.69 -17.89
C LYS A 400 8.64 -7.35 -17.64
N THR A 401 9.39 -6.30 -17.92
CA THR A 401 8.88 -4.92 -18.01
C THR A 401 9.40 -4.30 -19.31
N PRO A 402 8.57 -3.65 -20.14
CA PRO A 402 9.02 -3.06 -21.41
C PRO A 402 10.20 -2.10 -21.27
N LYS A 403 10.30 -1.38 -20.13
CA LYS A 403 11.39 -0.46 -19.82
C LYS A 403 12.73 -1.17 -19.58
N ASN A 404 12.75 -2.48 -19.32
CA ASN A 404 13.99 -3.24 -19.16
C ASN A 404 14.81 -3.30 -20.43
N ALA A 405 14.20 -3.00 -21.59
CA ALA A 405 14.92 -2.75 -22.83
C ALA A 405 16.05 -1.71 -22.64
N LEU A 406 15.92 -0.79 -21.67
CA LEU A 406 16.90 0.26 -21.39
C LEU A 406 17.67 0.03 -20.07
N ARG A 407 17.60 -1.16 -19.46
CA ARG A 407 18.10 -1.39 -18.10
C ARG A 407 19.00 -2.62 -17.95
N ILE A 408 19.45 -3.21 -19.06
CA ILE A 408 20.23 -4.46 -19.02
C ILE A 408 21.49 -4.35 -18.13
N PRO A 409 22.33 -3.29 -18.23
CA PRO A 409 23.52 -3.16 -17.39
C PRO A 409 23.19 -2.97 -15.90
N PHE A 410 22.10 -2.25 -15.60
CA PHE A 410 21.58 -2.09 -14.25
C PHE A 410 21.12 -3.43 -13.66
N LEU A 411 20.30 -4.18 -14.40
CA LEU A 411 19.82 -5.52 -14.00
C LEU A 411 20.99 -6.51 -13.85
N ARG A 412 22.02 -6.41 -14.69
CA ARG A 412 23.24 -7.22 -14.57
C ARG A 412 24.07 -6.87 -13.33
N ALA A 413 24.13 -5.60 -12.94
CA ALA A 413 24.78 -5.16 -11.70
C ALA A 413 24.02 -5.66 -10.46
N LEU A 414 22.68 -5.67 -10.51
CA LEU A 414 21.84 -6.23 -9.46
C LEU A 414 21.95 -7.75 -9.36
N PHE A 415 22.07 -8.43 -10.50
CA PHE A 415 22.05 -9.88 -10.60
C PHE A 415 23.19 -10.35 -11.50
N ALA A 416 24.34 -10.60 -10.88
CA ALA A 416 25.58 -10.98 -11.57
C ALA A 416 25.49 -12.31 -12.34
N ASP A 417 24.45 -13.11 -12.13
CA ASP A 417 24.18 -14.37 -12.81
C ASP A 417 22.86 -14.34 -13.63
N ALA A 418 22.30 -13.16 -13.90
CA ALA A 418 21.09 -13.00 -14.70
C ALA A 418 21.24 -13.50 -16.14
N PHE A 419 20.14 -14.05 -16.66
CA PHE A 419 19.92 -14.39 -18.06
C PHE A 419 18.96 -13.41 -18.73
N PHE A 420 19.23 -13.09 -19.99
CA PHE A 420 18.36 -12.23 -20.79
C PHE A 420 17.80 -12.99 -21.98
N ILE A 421 16.49 -12.92 -22.19
CA ILE A 421 15.84 -13.44 -23.39
C ILE A 421 15.44 -12.24 -24.24
N TYR A 422 16.13 -12.05 -25.36
CA TYR A 422 15.76 -11.05 -26.35
C TYR A 422 14.65 -11.60 -27.24
N LEU A 423 13.47 -11.01 -27.18
CA LEU A 423 12.37 -11.37 -28.08
C LEU A 423 12.44 -10.52 -29.35
N TYR A 424 12.79 -11.16 -30.46
CA TYR A 424 12.77 -10.57 -31.79
C TYR A 424 11.39 -10.73 -32.44
N ARG A 425 10.93 -9.66 -33.09
CA ARG A 425 9.74 -9.61 -33.94
C ARG A 425 10.02 -8.66 -35.08
N ASP A 426 9.49 -8.95 -36.27
CA ASP A 426 9.57 -8.08 -37.44
C ASP A 426 9.34 -6.61 -37.08
N GLU A 427 10.27 -5.76 -37.51
CA GLU A 427 10.29 -4.33 -37.18
C GLU A 427 9.05 -3.60 -37.69
N ARG A 428 8.53 -3.95 -38.86
CA ARG A 428 7.35 -3.31 -39.46
C ARG A 428 6.12 -3.63 -38.63
N ALA A 429 5.97 -4.90 -38.24
CA ALA A 429 4.90 -5.33 -37.34
C ALA A 429 5.00 -4.68 -35.96
N THR A 430 6.20 -4.56 -35.42
CA THR A 430 6.45 -3.97 -34.09
C THR A 430 6.16 -2.47 -34.10
N ILE A 431 6.75 -1.71 -35.02
CA ILE A 431 6.57 -0.26 -35.14
C ILE A 431 5.11 0.08 -35.46
N SER A 432 4.47 -0.66 -36.36
CA SER A 432 3.05 -0.49 -36.66
C SER A 432 2.19 -0.73 -35.40
N SER A 433 2.51 -1.74 -34.59
CA SER A 433 1.81 -1.97 -33.32
C SER A 433 2.11 -0.92 -32.26
N MET A 434 3.31 -0.32 -32.25
CA MET A 434 3.64 0.81 -31.37
C MET A 434 2.86 2.05 -31.79
N LEU A 435 2.71 2.30 -33.08
CA LEU A 435 1.94 3.41 -33.62
C LEU A 435 0.46 3.30 -33.24
N ASP A 436 -0.12 2.10 -33.38
CA ASP A 436 -1.48 1.82 -32.90
C ASP A 436 -1.60 2.03 -31.38
N ALA A 437 -0.57 1.63 -30.61
CA ALA A 437 -0.56 1.80 -29.15
C ALA A 437 -0.58 3.29 -28.76
N TRP A 438 0.24 4.11 -29.42
CA TRP A 438 0.23 5.57 -29.24
C TRP A 438 -1.13 6.18 -29.59
N ARG A 439 -1.71 5.81 -30.74
CA ARG A 439 -3.03 6.30 -31.19
C ARG A 439 -4.16 5.90 -30.28
N SER A 440 -4.05 4.75 -29.62
CA SER A 440 -5.11 4.24 -28.75
C SER A 440 -5.28 5.04 -27.45
N GLY A 441 -4.26 5.77 -27.02
CA GLY A 441 -4.22 6.41 -25.70
C GLY A 441 -4.19 5.45 -24.49
N ARG A 442 -4.23 4.13 -24.71
CA ARG A 442 -4.25 3.12 -23.64
C ARG A 442 -2.89 2.86 -23.00
N PHE A 443 -1.81 3.33 -23.62
CA PHE A 443 -0.43 3.05 -23.21
C PHE A 443 0.33 4.33 -22.83
N ILE A 444 -0.39 5.35 -22.37
CA ILE A 444 0.20 6.60 -21.85
C ILE A 444 1.01 6.27 -20.60
N THR A 445 2.30 6.57 -20.65
CA THR A 445 3.23 6.36 -19.53
C THR A 445 3.49 7.67 -18.79
N TYR A 446 3.60 8.79 -19.52
CA TYR A 446 3.82 10.11 -18.95
C TYR A 446 2.77 11.07 -19.51
N PRO A 447 1.65 11.29 -18.79
CA PRO A 447 0.60 12.18 -19.27
C PRO A 447 1.10 13.63 -19.38
N ASP A 448 1.95 14.05 -18.46
CA ASP A 448 2.46 15.42 -18.33
C ASP A 448 4.00 15.44 -18.40
N LEU A 449 4.58 14.90 -19.49
CA LEU A 449 6.03 14.86 -19.69
C LEU A 449 6.59 16.29 -19.85
N PRO A 450 7.47 16.78 -18.96
CA PRO A 450 7.93 18.17 -19.03
C PRO A 450 8.68 18.49 -20.33
N GLY A 451 8.23 19.54 -21.03
CA GLY A 451 8.82 19.98 -22.30
C GLY A 451 8.34 19.21 -23.54
N TRP A 452 7.42 18.26 -23.39
CA TRP A 452 6.77 17.60 -24.52
C TRP A 452 5.48 18.32 -24.92
N GLU A 453 5.37 18.68 -26.20
CA GLU A 453 4.24 19.45 -26.74
C GLU A 453 3.25 18.60 -27.55
N GLY A 454 3.54 17.30 -27.72
CA GLY A 454 2.69 16.37 -28.47
C GLY A 454 1.58 15.75 -27.61
N GLN A 455 0.86 14.79 -28.18
CA GLN A 455 -0.08 13.95 -27.42
C GLN A 455 0.63 13.23 -26.26
N PRO A 456 -0.06 12.92 -25.14
CA PRO A 456 0.54 12.28 -23.97
C PRO A 456 1.52 11.14 -24.29
N TRP A 457 2.71 11.17 -23.69
CA TRP A 457 3.80 10.27 -24.05
C TRP A 457 3.44 8.82 -23.72
N SER A 458 3.47 7.96 -24.73
CA SER A 458 3.14 6.54 -24.59
C SER A 458 4.38 5.64 -24.65
N LEU A 459 4.31 4.49 -23.97
CA LEU A 459 5.39 3.49 -23.88
C LEU A 459 6.63 4.05 -23.13
N LEU A 460 7.80 3.40 -23.25
CA LEU A 460 9.01 3.83 -22.54
C LEU A 460 9.56 5.17 -23.04
N LEU A 461 10.13 5.97 -22.15
CA LEU A 461 10.87 7.19 -22.52
C LEU A 461 12.28 6.80 -22.95
N THR A 462 12.63 7.04 -24.20
CA THR A 462 13.93 6.64 -24.76
C THR A 462 14.94 7.79 -24.71
N PRO A 463 16.25 7.50 -24.63
CA PRO A 463 17.28 8.53 -24.80
C PRO A 463 17.08 9.31 -26.11
N GLY A 464 17.28 10.63 -26.07
CA GLY A 464 17.12 11.51 -27.23
C GLY A 464 15.67 11.84 -27.62
N TRP A 465 14.69 11.54 -26.77
CA TRP A 465 13.27 11.83 -27.09
C TRP A 465 12.98 13.31 -27.39
N ARG A 466 13.76 14.23 -26.85
CA ARG A 466 13.59 15.67 -27.09
C ARG A 466 13.82 16.05 -28.56
N ASP A 467 14.62 15.29 -29.29
CA ASP A 467 14.86 15.50 -30.72
C ASP A 467 13.62 15.17 -31.58
N THR A 468 12.60 14.55 -30.97
CA THR A 468 11.35 14.21 -31.63
C THR A 468 10.24 15.24 -31.41
N ILE A 469 10.50 16.32 -30.66
CA ILE A 469 9.53 17.41 -30.48
C ILE A 469 9.19 18.01 -31.84
N GLY A 470 7.89 18.20 -32.12
CA GLY A 470 7.39 18.72 -33.38
C GLY A 470 7.45 17.75 -34.57
N ARG A 471 7.93 16.51 -34.40
CA ARG A 471 7.95 15.50 -35.47
C ARG A 471 6.58 14.81 -35.63
N PRO A 472 6.24 14.32 -36.82
CA PRO A 472 5.04 13.49 -37.02
C PRO A 472 5.08 12.23 -36.14
N LEU A 473 3.92 11.77 -35.68
CA LEU A 473 3.80 10.66 -34.74
C LEU A 473 4.52 9.38 -35.22
N ALA A 474 4.38 9.00 -36.49
CA ALA A 474 5.10 7.84 -37.01
C ALA A 474 6.62 7.97 -36.93
N GLU A 475 7.17 9.18 -37.11
CA GLU A 475 8.60 9.42 -36.93
C GLU A 475 8.99 9.35 -35.44
N VAL A 476 8.18 9.90 -34.53
CA VAL A 476 8.37 9.76 -33.07
C VAL A 476 8.44 8.28 -32.68
N VAL A 477 7.48 7.48 -33.15
CA VAL A 477 7.39 6.04 -32.86
C VAL A 477 8.55 5.26 -33.47
N ALA A 478 8.93 5.57 -34.72
CA ALA A 478 10.07 4.94 -35.37
C ALA A 478 11.38 5.24 -34.61
N ARG A 479 11.59 6.48 -34.18
CA ARG A 479 12.76 6.88 -33.38
C ARG A 479 12.76 6.25 -31.98
N GLN A 480 11.59 6.13 -31.35
CA GLN A 480 11.43 5.40 -30.09
C GLN A 480 11.80 3.92 -30.24
N TRP A 481 11.38 3.27 -31.34
CA TRP A 481 11.74 1.89 -31.64
C TRP A 481 13.23 1.73 -31.94
N ILE A 482 13.82 2.63 -32.74
CA ILE A 482 15.26 2.65 -33.06
C ILE A 482 16.07 2.77 -31.76
N ALA A 483 15.75 3.76 -30.92
CA ALA A 483 16.49 4.00 -29.68
C ALA A 483 16.39 2.79 -28.72
N ALA A 484 15.21 2.22 -28.52
CA ALA A 484 15.04 1.05 -27.67
C ALA A 484 15.78 -0.18 -28.22
N THR A 485 15.68 -0.44 -29.52
CA THR A 485 16.31 -1.59 -30.18
C THR A 485 17.83 -1.47 -30.16
N THR A 486 18.38 -0.32 -30.55
CA THR A 486 19.82 -0.06 -30.52
C THR A 486 20.38 -0.27 -29.12
N VAL A 487 19.72 0.28 -28.09
CA VAL A 487 20.15 0.10 -26.70
C VAL A 487 20.16 -1.37 -26.28
N VAL A 488 19.10 -2.13 -26.60
CA VAL A 488 19.06 -3.57 -26.29
C VAL A 488 20.23 -4.31 -26.95
N LEU A 489 20.47 -4.05 -28.24
CA LEU A 489 21.54 -4.71 -28.99
C LEU A 489 22.92 -4.35 -28.44
N ASP A 490 23.17 -3.07 -28.18
CA ASP A 490 24.41 -2.58 -27.58
C ASP A 490 24.67 -3.23 -26.22
N ASP A 491 23.67 -3.23 -25.34
CA ASP A 491 23.83 -3.73 -23.99
C ASP A 491 23.98 -5.27 -23.98
N LEU A 492 23.31 -6.01 -24.88
CA LEU A 492 23.45 -7.48 -25.01
C LEU A 492 24.80 -7.89 -25.57
N GLU A 493 25.33 -7.17 -26.57
CA GLU A 493 26.65 -7.44 -27.16
C GLU A 493 27.79 -7.25 -26.14
N MET A 494 27.57 -6.44 -25.10
CA MET A 494 28.51 -6.24 -23.98
C MET A 494 28.46 -7.35 -22.92
N LEU A 495 27.45 -8.23 -22.97
CA LEU A 495 27.32 -9.33 -22.01
C LEU A 495 28.02 -10.60 -22.49
N PRO A 496 28.40 -11.51 -21.56
CA PRO A 496 28.87 -12.84 -21.92
C PRO A 496 27.86 -13.55 -22.84
N PRO A 497 28.26 -14.13 -23.98
CA PRO A 497 27.33 -14.72 -24.95
C PRO A 497 26.44 -15.85 -24.41
N GLU A 498 26.86 -16.50 -23.32
CA GLU A 498 26.11 -17.54 -22.61
C GLU A 498 25.05 -16.99 -21.64
N SER A 499 25.01 -15.67 -21.44
CA SER A 499 24.08 -14.99 -20.53
C SER A 499 22.83 -14.46 -21.22
N TRP A 500 22.69 -14.66 -22.53
CA TRP A 500 21.49 -14.26 -23.25
C TRP A 500 21.24 -15.07 -24.53
N CYS A 501 19.97 -15.17 -24.93
CA CYS A 501 19.58 -15.81 -26.18
C CYS A 501 18.46 -15.05 -26.89
N VAL A 502 18.23 -15.39 -28.17
CA VAL A 502 17.12 -14.85 -28.96
C VAL A 502 15.92 -15.81 -28.97
N ALA A 503 14.73 -15.25 -28.84
CA ALA A 503 13.45 -15.90 -29.10
C ALA A 503 12.79 -15.22 -30.31
N SER A 504 12.19 -16.02 -31.20
CA SER A 504 11.37 -15.50 -32.30
C SER A 504 9.91 -15.43 -31.86
N TYR A 505 9.28 -14.28 -32.06
CA TYR A 505 7.84 -14.14 -31.89
C TYR A 505 7.07 -15.04 -32.85
N ASP A 506 7.51 -15.16 -34.11
CA ASP A 506 6.80 -15.98 -35.10
C ASP A 506 6.88 -17.47 -34.74
N ALA A 507 8.06 -17.94 -34.31
CA ALA A 507 8.22 -19.32 -33.82
C ALA A 507 7.41 -19.58 -32.54
N LEU A 508 7.28 -18.59 -31.66
CA LEU A 508 6.43 -18.68 -30.46
C LEU A 508 4.94 -18.88 -30.83
N ILE A 509 4.48 -18.29 -31.94
CA ILE A 509 3.10 -18.42 -32.40
C ILE A 509 2.90 -19.74 -33.16
N GLU A 510 3.82 -20.08 -34.07
CA GLU A 510 3.70 -21.24 -34.95
C GLU A 510 4.04 -22.56 -34.24
N GLN A 511 5.07 -22.55 -33.40
CA GLN A 511 5.67 -23.71 -32.75
C GLN A 511 5.90 -23.43 -31.25
N PRO A 512 4.84 -23.15 -30.47
CA PRO A 512 4.94 -22.71 -29.08
C PRO A 512 5.60 -23.75 -28.17
N GLN A 513 5.30 -25.05 -28.37
CA GLN A 513 5.87 -26.13 -27.57
C GLN A 513 7.39 -26.21 -27.75
N GLU A 514 7.87 -26.35 -28.99
CA GLU A 514 9.30 -26.42 -29.31
C GLU A 514 10.04 -25.17 -28.84
N THR A 515 9.41 -23.99 -29.00
CA THR A 515 9.98 -22.73 -28.54
C THR A 515 10.15 -22.71 -27.01
N MET A 516 9.16 -23.18 -26.25
CA MET A 516 9.25 -23.23 -24.78
C MET A 516 10.26 -24.27 -24.30
N GLU A 517 10.27 -25.46 -24.88
CA GLU A 517 11.24 -26.51 -24.55
C GLU A 517 12.67 -26.01 -24.77
N ARG A 518 12.95 -25.42 -25.94
CA ARG A 518 14.26 -24.84 -26.26
C ARG A 518 14.69 -23.74 -25.28
N LEU A 519 13.78 -22.84 -24.92
CA LEU A 519 14.09 -21.74 -23.99
C LEU A 519 14.29 -22.26 -22.55
N CYS A 520 13.45 -23.21 -22.11
CA CYS A 520 13.58 -23.85 -20.80
C CYS A 520 14.91 -24.62 -20.71
N ASP A 521 15.27 -25.39 -21.73
CA ASP A 521 16.55 -26.10 -21.79
C ASP A 521 17.73 -25.12 -21.69
N TYR A 522 17.69 -24.02 -22.44
CA TYR A 522 18.74 -23.00 -22.43
C TYR A 522 18.93 -22.36 -21.03
N VAL A 523 17.83 -21.94 -20.39
CA VAL A 523 17.86 -21.31 -19.07
C VAL A 523 17.87 -22.31 -17.91
N GLY A 524 17.88 -23.62 -18.19
CA GLY A 524 17.91 -24.69 -17.20
C GLY A 524 16.65 -24.75 -16.32
N LEU A 525 15.48 -24.66 -16.94
CA LEU A 525 14.16 -24.88 -16.35
C LEU A 525 13.57 -26.20 -16.85
N ARG A 526 12.65 -26.79 -16.10
CA ARG A 526 11.85 -27.90 -16.59
C ARG A 526 10.59 -27.36 -17.24
N TRP A 527 10.13 -28.04 -18.27
CA TRP A 527 8.83 -27.78 -18.89
C TRP A 527 7.93 -29.00 -18.70
N ASP A 528 6.74 -28.80 -18.13
CA ASP A 528 5.80 -29.88 -17.76
C ASP A 528 4.39 -29.69 -18.35
N ARG A 529 4.25 -28.80 -19.35
CA ARG A 529 2.98 -28.51 -20.02
C ARG A 529 3.03 -28.90 -21.50
N THR A 530 1.89 -29.31 -22.03
CA THR A 530 1.68 -29.46 -23.48
C THR A 530 1.01 -28.20 -24.00
N LEU A 531 1.65 -27.52 -24.94
CA LEU A 531 1.13 -26.34 -25.63
C LEU A 531 0.64 -26.72 -27.03
N THR A 532 -0.53 -26.21 -27.38
CA THR A 532 -1.11 -26.33 -28.73
C THR A 532 -1.21 -24.95 -29.34
N ALA A 533 -0.80 -24.79 -30.60
CA ALA A 533 -1.02 -23.55 -31.34
C ALA A 533 -2.50 -23.41 -31.75
N PRO A 534 -3.08 -22.19 -31.75
CA PRO A 534 -2.48 -20.94 -31.30
C PRO A 534 -2.51 -20.78 -29.77
N LEU A 535 -1.52 -20.08 -29.22
CA LEU A 535 -1.53 -19.70 -27.80
C LEU A 535 -2.68 -18.71 -27.49
N PRO A 536 -3.21 -18.70 -26.25
CA PRO A 536 -4.16 -17.69 -25.82
C PRO A 536 -3.62 -16.27 -26.02
N PRO A 537 -4.47 -15.29 -26.40
CA PRO A 537 -4.03 -13.91 -26.54
C PRO A 537 -3.61 -13.34 -25.18
N SER A 538 -2.45 -12.67 -25.15
CA SER A 538 -1.94 -12.11 -23.90
C SER A 538 -2.78 -10.93 -23.40
N ARG A 539 -2.73 -10.65 -22.08
CA ARG A 539 -3.52 -9.60 -21.41
C ARG A 539 -3.33 -8.18 -21.98
N HIS A 540 -2.25 -7.95 -22.75
CA HIS A 540 -1.90 -6.66 -23.36
C HIS A 540 -2.07 -6.63 -24.89
N THR A 541 -2.77 -7.62 -25.46
CA THR A 541 -3.08 -7.70 -26.89
C THR A 541 -4.12 -6.64 -27.27
N LEU A 542 -3.77 -5.71 -28.19
CA LEU A 542 -4.67 -4.63 -28.62
C LEU A 542 -5.68 -5.12 -29.69
N THR A 543 -5.23 -5.99 -30.59
CA THR A 543 -6.04 -6.70 -31.60
C THR A 543 -5.43 -8.08 -31.83
N PRO A 544 -6.19 -9.08 -32.28
CA PRO A 544 -5.66 -10.42 -32.57
C PRO A 544 -4.42 -10.40 -33.48
N PRO A 545 -3.49 -11.36 -33.32
CA PRO A 545 -2.32 -11.48 -34.19
C PRO A 545 -2.75 -11.70 -35.65
N ASP A 546 -2.26 -10.86 -36.55
CA ASP A 546 -2.45 -10.98 -38.00
C ASP A 546 -1.18 -10.48 -38.68
N ALA A 547 -0.56 -11.33 -39.50
CA ALA A 547 0.68 -11.05 -40.21
C ALA A 547 0.54 -9.88 -41.21
N ALA A 548 -0.66 -9.67 -41.76
CA ALA A 548 -0.95 -8.58 -42.69
C ALA A 548 -1.29 -7.26 -41.96
N LYS A 549 -1.48 -7.28 -40.63
CA LYS A 549 -1.93 -6.11 -39.86
C LYS A 549 -1.08 -4.87 -40.10
N TRP A 550 0.23 -5.02 -40.21
CA TRP A 550 1.14 -3.88 -40.32
C TRP A 550 0.90 -3.07 -41.59
N GLN A 551 0.34 -3.69 -42.64
CA GLN A 551 0.01 -3.06 -43.92
C GLN A 551 -0.97 -1.90 -43.77
N ARG A 552 -1.79 -1.87 -42.70
CA ARG A 552 -2.68 -0.73 -42.38
C ARG A 552 -1.94 0.59 -42.18
N ASN A 553 -0.70 0.54 -41.71
CA ASN A 553 0.15 1.71 -41.49
C ASN A 553 1.29 1.80 -42.54
N ALA A 554 1.28 0.96 -43.59
CA ALA A 554 2.40 0.87 -44.54
C ALA A 554 2.69 2.20 -45.25
N THR A 555 1.66 2.96 -45.64
CA THR A 555 1.82 4.25 -46.33
C THR A 555 2.58 5.27 -45.48
N GLU A 556 2.34 5.27 -44.16
CA GLU A 556 2.98 6.21 -43.23
C GLU A 556 4.37 5.75 -42.80
N LEU A 557 4.60 4.43 -42.78
CA LEU A 557 5.91 3.85 -42.46
C LEU A 557 6.88 3.84 -43.65
N ALA A 558 6.38 3.77 -44.89
CA ALA A 558 7.18 3.77 -46.11
C ALA A 558 8.28 4.86 -46.15
N PRO A 559 8.00 6.16 -45.88
CA PRO A 559 9.04 7.19 -45.88
C PRO A 559 10.08 7.04 -44.76
N LEU A 560 9.79 6.27 -43.72
CA LEU A 560 10.66 6.07 -42.55
C LEU A 560 11.52 4.81 -42.67
N LEU A 561 11.28 3.94 -43.64
CA LEU A 561 12.06 2.71 -43.82
C LEU A 561 13.58 2.96 -43.91
N PRO A 562 14.09 3.96 -44.65
CA PRO A 562 15.53 4.24 -44.67
C PRO A 562 16.12 4.63 -43.30
N LEU A 563 15.31 5.27 -42.44
CA LEU A 563 15.71 5.65 -41.09
C LEU A 563 15.74 4.43 -40.14
N ILE A 564 14.80 3.50 -40.32
CA ILE A 564 14.63 2.29 -39.51
C ILE A 564 15.67 1.21 -39.86
N GLU A 565 16.04 1.13 -41.14
CA GLU A 565 16.80 0.02 -41.71
C GLU A 565 18.13 -0.30 -41.00
N PRO A 566 18.96 0.68 -40.56
CA PRO A 566 20.21 0.34 -39.87
C PRO A 566 20.01 -0.47 -38.58
N ALA A 567 19.02 -0.09 -37.75
CA ALA A 567 18.71 -0.81 -36.53
C ALA A 567 18.02 -2.16 -36.82
N ALA A 568 17.16 -2.20 -37.85
CA ALA A 568 16.47 -3.41 -38.27
C ALA A 568 17.42 -4.47 -38.85
N ALA A 569 18.37 -4.07 -39.69
CA ALA A 569 19.39 -4.95 -40.23
C ALA A 569 20.20 -5.60 -39.11
N ARG A 570 20.69 -4.80 -38.15
CA ARG A 570 21.42 -5.33 -37.00
C ARG A 570 20.58 -6.29 -36.14
N ALA A 571 19.31 -5.98 -35.91
CA ALA A 571 18.41 -6.88 -35.17
C ALA A 571 18.19 -8.21 -35.92
N ARG A 572 18.05 -8.17 -37.25
CA ARG A 572 17.94 -9.36 -38.11
C ARG A 572 19.23 -10.18 -38.12
N ASP A 573 20.39 -9.53 -38.20
CA ASP A 573 21.69 -10.21 -38.17
C ASP A 573 21.93 -10.92 -36.84
N LEU A 574 21.57 -10.27 -35.72
CA LEU A 574 21.65 -10.88 -34.39
C LEU A 574 20.66 -12.06 -34.26
N PHE A 575 19.45 -11.93 -34.80
CA PHE A 575 18.46 -12.99 -34.84
C PHE A 575 18.91 -14.19 -35.70
N ALA A 576 19.53 -13.93 -36.86
CA ALA A 576 20.00 -14.95 -37.78
C ALA A 576 21.27 -15.68 -37.30
N SER A 577 21.98 -15.10 -36.34
CA SER A 577 23.15 -15.71 -35.72
C SER A 577 22.75 -16.90 -34.84
N ALA A 578 23.39 -18.05 -35.02
CA ALA A 578 23.10 -19.25 -34.22
C ALA A 578 23.28 -18.97 -32.71
N PRO A 579 22.34 -19.39 -31.83
CA PRO A 579 22.53 -19.26 -30.39
C PRO A 579 23.78 -20.05 -29.99
N ARG A 580 24.76 -19.38 -29.39
CA ARG A 580 26.02 -20.02 -28.97
C ARG A 580 25.67 -21.10 -27.93
N GLN A 581 25.95 -22.37 -28.27
CA GLN A 581 25.62 -23.51 -27.42
C GLN A 581 26.38 -23.44 -26.09
N ARG A 582 25.68 -23.72 -24.98
CA ARG A 582 26.30 -23.88 -23.67
C ARG A 582 26.69 -25.36 -23.47
N THR A 583 27.97 -25.63 -23.26
CA THR A 583 28.44 -26.92 -22.78
C THR A 583 28.10 -27.06 -21.30
N MET A 584 27.12 -27.90 -20.97
CA MET A 584 26.77 -28.26 -19.60
C MET A 584 27.72 -29.36 -19.08
N PRO A 585 28.29 -29.26 -17.87
CA PRO A 585 28.97 -30.38 -17.25
C PRO A 585 27.97 -31.49 -16.90
N ALA A 586 28.35 -32.74 -17.16
CA ALA A 586 27.50 -33.91 -16.89
C ALA A 586 27.27 -34.17 -15.39
N SER A 587 26.00 -34.43 -15.05
CA SER A 587 25.49 -35.20 -13.90
C SER A 587 25.96 -34.84 -12.48
N ALA A 588 25.00 -34.40 -11.66
CA ALA A 588 24.93 -34.81 -10.26
C ALA A 588 23.48 -35.17 -9.92
N ALA A 589 23.17 -36.46 -10.04
CA ALA A 589 21.98 -37.05 -9.43
C ALA A 589 21.97 -36.76 -7.92
N ARG A 590 20.84 -36.29 -7.38
CA ARG A 590 20.56 -36.33 -5.94
C ARG A 590 19.07 -36.53 -5.65
N ALA A 591 18.87 -37.42 -4.67
CA ALA A 591 17.68 -38.12 -4.21
C ALA A 591 16.52 -37.23 -3.68
N PRO A 592 15.29 -37.79 -3.50
CA PRO A 592 14.12 -37.01 -3.11
C PRO A 592 14.23 -36.55 -1.66
N ALA A 593 14.05 -35.26 -1.40
CA ALA A 593 14.01 -34.69 -0.06
C ALA A 593 12.56 -34.61 0.43
N ALA A 594 12.35 -35.13 1.64
CA ALA A 594 11.10 -35.20 2.36
C ALA A 594 10.51 -33.83 2.74
N ASN A 595 9.19 -33.80 2.91
CA ASN A 595 8.41 -32.69 3.45
C ASN A 595 8.95 -32.21 4.81
N PRO A 596 9.25 -30.90 4.97
CA PRO A 596 9.20 -30.23 6.26
C PRO A 596 7.83 -29.58 6.44
N THR A 597 7.22 -29.96 7.55
CA THR A 597 6.00 -29.43 8.16
C THR A 597 6.02 -27.91 8.33
N SER A 598 4.87 -27.30 8.07
CA SER A 598 4.51 -25.90 8.25
C SER A 598 4.42 -25.49 9.72
N ALA A 599 5.11 -24.42 10.11
CA ALA A 599 4.74 -23.55 11.23
C ALA A 599 5.48 -22.21 11.11
N ASP A 600 4.79 -21.13 11.49
CA ASP A 600 5.27 -19.77 11.77
C ASP A 600 5.66 -18.84 10.61
N ALA A 601 4.66 -18.12 10.09
CA ALA A 601 4.85 -16.84 9.39
C ALA A 601 4.36 -15.67 10.29
N PRO A 602 5.17 -14.63 10.55
CA PRO A 602 4.78 -13.52 11.42
C PRO A 602 3.90 -12.48 10.68
N PRO A 603 2.95 -11.82 11.37
CA PRO A 603 2.00 -10.89 10.77
C PRO A 603 2.67 -9.58 10.30
N GLN A 604 2.13 -9.00 9.22
CA GLN A 604 2.56 -7.76 8.59
C GLN A 604 1.96 -6.53 9.31
N ASN A 605 2.79 -5.52 9.60
CA ASN A 605 2.43 -4.30 10.35
C ASN A 605 1.35 -3.45 9.66
N ALA A 606 0.38 -3.00 10.46
CA ALA A 606 -0.68 -2.09 10.07
C ALA A 606 -0.17 -0.66 9.81
N THR A 607 -0.60 -0.08 8.69
CA THR A 607 -0.64 1.38 8.51
C THR A 607 -1.85 1.93 9.30
N ASP A 608 -1.69 3.11 9.92
CA ASP A 608 -2.70 3.78 10.76
C ASP A 608 -4.05 3.92 10.02
N PHE A 609 -5.01 3.03 10.30
CA PHE A 609 -6.41 3.16 9.88
C PHE A 609 -7.14 4.00 10.91
N ARG A 610 -7.55 5.22 10.55
CA ARG A 610 -8.33 6.10 11.43
C ARG A 610 -9.78 6.15 10.99
N SER A 611 -10.69 6.21 11.95
CA SER A 611 -12.11 6.42 11.72
C SER A 611 -12.67 7.40 12.73
N VAL A 612 -13.51 8.32 12.28
CA VAL A 612 -14.26 9.27 13.10
C VAL A 612 -15.73 8.88 13.04
N HIS A 613 -16.39 8.72 14.18
CA HIS A 613 -17.81 8.35 14.22
C HIS A 613 -18.60 9.29 15.13
N THR A 614 -19.92 9.34 14.92
CA THR A 614 -20.80 9.97 15.90
C THR A 614 -20.79 9.18 17.21
N THR A 615 -20.92 9.87 18.33
CA THR A 615 -20.88 9.24 19.66
C THR A 615 -21.98 8.19 19.86
N ASN A 616 -23.11 8.32 19.17
CA ASN A 616 -24.22 7.37 19.23
C ASN A 616 -24.09 6.15 18.29
N PHE A 617 -23.10 6.07 17.39
CA PHE A 617 -22.99 4.96 16.44
C PHE A 617 -22.75 3.60 17.12
N PRO A 618 -21.83 3.45 18.09
CA PRO A 618 -21.64 2.18 18.81
C PRO A 618 -22.90 1.76 19.58
N ARG A 619 -23.54 2.73 20.24
CA ARG A 619 -24.79 2.53 20.96
C ARG A 619 -25.91 2.04 20.04
N LEU A 620 -26.01 2.60 18.83
CA LEU A 620 -26.96 2.16 17.81
C LEU A 620 -26.76 0.68 17.44
N LEU A 621 -25.50 0.26 17.22
CA LEU A 621 -25.19 -1.15 16.93
C LEU A 621 -25.58 -2.06 18.12
N ALA A 622 -25.28 -1.63 19.35
CA ALA A 622 -25.60 -2.37 20.56
C ALA A 622 -27.12 -2.50 20.80
N GLU A 623 -27.87 -1.41 20.64
CA GLU A 623 -29.34 -1.38 20.81
C GLU A 623 -30.04 -2.26 19.76
N LEU A 624 -29.54 -2.24 18.52
CA LEU A 624 -30.04 -3.12 17.46
C LEU A 624 -29.51 -4.57 17.58
N ARG A 625 -28.55 -4.81 18.47
CA ARG A 625 -27.82 -6.09 18.65
C ARG A 625 -27.23 -6.61 17.35
N ILE A 626 -26.48 -5.76 16.65
CA ILE A 626 -25.85 -6.08 15.38
C ILE A 626 -24.36 -5.70 15.38
N SER A 627 -23.65 -6.25 14.40
CA SER A 627 -22.39 -5.72 13.87
C SER A 627 -22.49 -5.61 12.35
N LEU A 628 -21.56 -4.90 11.73
CA LEU A 628 -21.52 -4.74 10.27
C LEU A 628 -20.26 -5.38 9.70
N ALA A 629 -20.38 -6.10 8.60
CA ALA A 629 -19.27 -6.51 7.75
C ALA A 629 -19.22 -5.61 6.51
N VAL A 630 -18.06 -5.04 6.23
CA VAL A 630 -17.87 -4.03 5.18
C VAL A 630 -16.67 -4.39 4.33
N SER A 631 -16.82 -4.42 3.00
CA SER A 631 -15.70 -4.69 2.09
C SER A 631 -15.10 -3.41 1.52
N THR A 632 -13.78 -3.43 1.33
CA THR A 632 -13.00 -2.30 0.79
C THR A 632 -12.09 -2.78 -0.34
N TYR A 633 -12.47 -2.44 -1.57
CA TYR A 633 -11.86 -3.00 -2.79
C TYR A 633 -10.38 -2.60 -2.95
N GLN A 634 -10.05 -1.30 -2.85
CA GLN A 634 -8.68 -0.81 -3.07
C GLN A 634 -7.74 -1.05 -1.88
N SER A 635 -8.24 -0.92 -0.64
CA SER A 635 -7.45 -1.16 0.56
C SER A 635 -7.26 -2.64 0.89
N GLY A 636 -7.98 -3.54 0.21
CA GLY A 636 -7.83 -4.99 0.38
C GLY A 636 -8.30 -5.49 1.74
N ARG A 637 -9.41 -4.96 2.28
CA ARG A 637 -9.88 -5.31 3.63
C ARG A 637 -11.36 -5.64 3.69
N VAL A 638 -11.71 -6.64 4.50
CA VAL A 638 -13.03 -6.75 5.13
C VAL A 638 -12.93 -6.17 6.54
N VAL A 639 -13.84 -5.26 6.88
CA VAL A 639 -13.89 -4.54 8.16
C VAL A 639 -15.11 -4.99 8.93
N LEU A 640 -14.93 -5.47 10.16
CA LEU A 640 -16.00 -5.72 11.11
C LEU A 640 -16.17 -4.48 12.00
N LEU A 641 -17.32 -3.82 11.92
CA LEU A 641 -17.71 -2.71 12.77
C LEU A 641 -18.53 -3.26 13.93
N ARG A 642 -17.97 -3.21 15.14
CA ARG A 642 -18.57 -3.79 16.34
C ARG A 642 -18.54 -2.81 17.51
N ALA A 643 -19.59 -2.82 18.32
CA ALA A 643 -19.65 -2.01 19.53
C ALA A 643 -18.76 -2.63 20.62
N ASP A 644 -17.89 -1.82 21.24
CA ASP A 644 -17.06 -2.19 22.38
C ASP A 644 -17.38 -1.23 23.54
N GLY A 645 -18.52 -1.48 24.18
CA GLY A 645 -19.16 -0.51 25.09
C GLY A 645 -19.54 0.77 24.36
N GLU A 646 -19.07 1.91 24.86
CA GLU A 646 -19.29 3.23 24.24
C GLU A 646 -18.35 3.53 23.05
N ARG A 647 -17.41 2.62 22.74
CA ARG A 647 -16.44 2.79 21.65
C ARG A 647 -16.82 1.98 20.42
N LEU A 648 -16.45 2.46 19.23
CA LEU A 648 -16.50 1.66 18.01
C LEU A 648 -15.18 0.89 17.87
N ASN A 649 -15.26 -0.43 17.68
CA ASN A 649 -14.12 -1.22 17.25
C ASN A 649 -14.22 -1.49 15.73
N THR A 650 -13.16 -1.12 15.01
CA THR A 650 -12.99 -1.31 13.56
C THR A 650 -11.96 -2.41 13.34
N HIS A 651 -12.43 -3.64 13.12
CA HIS A 651 -11.55 -4.82 13.06
C HIS A 651 -11.28 -5.24 11.61
N PHE A 652 -10.02 -5.17 11.19
CA PHE A 652 -9.63 -5.36 9.79
C PHE A 652 -9.14 -6.80 9.53
N ARG A 653 -9.53 -7.36 8.37
CA ARG A 653 -9.07 -8.64 7.83
C ARG A 653 -8.62 -8.49 6.38
N PHE A 654 -7.50 -9.10 6.01
CA PHE A 654 -6.94 -8.95 4.68
C PHE A 654 -7.59 -9.88 3.66
N PHE A 655 -7.95 -9.32 2.51
CA PHE A 655 -8.41 -10.07 1.35
C PHE A 655 -7.91 -9.39 0.08
N ALA A 656 -7.65 -10.16 -0.98
CA ALA A 656 -7.29 -9.61 -2.28
C ALA A 656 -8.51 -8.95 -2.95
N SER A 657 -8.61 -7.62 -2.83
CA SER A 657 -9.69 -6.82 -3.43
C SER A 657 -11.10 -7.35 -3.14
N PRO A 658 -11.55 -7.40 -1.87
CA PRO A 658 -12.88 -7.87 -1.52
C PRO A 658 -13.96 -6.95 -2.10
N MET A 659 -14.99 -7.54 -2.69
CA MET A 659 -16.09 -6.90 -3.39
C MET A 659 -17.44 -7.25 -2.74
N GLY A 660 -18.33 -7.99 -3.41
CA GLY A 660 -19.63 -8.37 -2.85
C GLY A 660 -19.53 -9.25 -1.60
N LEU A 661 -20.47 -9.07 -0.68
CA LEU A 661 -20.62 -9.84 0.55
C LEU A 661 -22.03 -10.45 0.60
N ALA A 662 -22.19 -11.65 1.15
CA ALA A 662 -23.50 -12.22 1.46
C ALA A 662 -23.51 -12.90 2.81
N PHE A 663 -24.59 -12.73 3.58
CA PHE A 663 -24.76 -13.35 4.88
C PHE A 663 -26.15 -13.98 5.01
N ASP A 664 -26.24 -15.25 5.45
CA ASP A 664 -27.52 -15.95 5.64
C ASP A 664 -27.88 -16.22 7.11
N GLY A 665 -27.12 -15.64 8.05
CA GLY A 665 -27.25 -15.92 9.49
C GLY A 665 -26.17 -16.86 10.01
N THR A 666 -25.65 -17.76 9.16
CA THR A 666 -24.63 -18.76 9.56
C THR A 666 -23.42 -18.77 8.64
N ARG A 667 -23.63 -18.44 7.36
CA ARG A 667 -22.59 -18.28 6.35
C ARG A 667 -22.29 -16.84 6.07
N LEU A 668 -21.02 -16.54 5.87
CA LEU A 668 -20.57 -15.30 5.26
C LEU A 668 -19.80 -15.66 3.97
N ALA A 669 -20.32 -15.25 2.82
CA ALA A 669 -19.62 -15.35 1.55
C ALA A 669 -18.93 -14.02 1.21
N ILE A 670 -17.70 -14.10 0.71
CA ILE A 670 -16.88 -12.94 0.35
C ILE A 670 -16.35 -13.15 -1.07
N GLY A 671 -16.72 -12.28 -2.00
CA GLY A 671 -16.14 -12.25 -3.34
C GLY A 671 -14.85 -11.44 -3.36
N THR A 672 -13.79 -11.98 -3.96
CA THR A 672 -12.47 -11.34 -4.11
C THR A 672 -12.10 -11.21 -5.59
N LEU A 673 -10.88 -10.77 -5.90
CA LEU A 673 -10.42 -10.59 -7.29
C LEU A 673 -10.58 -11.85 -8.14
N GLY A 674 -10.28 -13.04 -7.59
CA GLY A 674 -10.30 -14.30 -8.34
C GLY A 674 -11.08 -15.43 -7.68
N GLU A 675 -11.64 -15.20 -6.50
CA GLU A 675 -12.18 -16.26 -5.65
C GLU A 675 -13.51 -15.86 -4.98
N ILE A 676 -14.27 -16.87 -4.58
CA ILE A 676 -15.37 -16.75 -3.62
C ILE A 676 -15.00 -17.55 -2.39
N TRP A 677 -14.95 -16.89 -1.23
CA TRP A 677 -14.73 -17.53 0.06
C TRP A 677 -16.06 -17.82 0.75
N ASP A 678 -16.26 -19.06 1.22
CA ASP A 678 -17.38 -19.46 2.09
C ASP A 678 -16.87 -19.65 3.52
N TYR A 679 -17.38 -18.81 4.43
CA TYR A 679 -17.13 -18.90 5.86
C TYR A 679 -18.36 -19.39 6.61
N ARG A 680 -18.13 -20.21 7.65
CA ARG A 680 -19.17 -20.64 8.60
C ARG A 680 -18.91 -20.07 9.98
N ASN A 681 -19.96 -19.56 10.62
CA ASN A 681 -19.91 -19.21 12.03
C ASN A 681 -19.82 -20.48 12.88
N VAL A 682 -18.81 -20.57 13.75
CA VAL A 682 -18.58 -21.67 14.69
C VAL A 682 -18.48 -21.08 16.10
N PRO A 683 -19.60 -20.94 16.84
CA PRO A 683 -19.61 -20.30 18.15
C PRO A 683 -18.67 -20.97 19.18
N SER A 684 -18.47 -22.29 19.09
CA SER A 684 -17.54 -23.01 19.97
C SER A 684 -16.08 -22.60 19.76
N ALA A 685 -15.71 -22.16 18.54
CA ALA A 685 -14.40 -21.57 18.27
C ALA A 685 -14.29 -20.15 18.85
N ALA A 686 -15.39 -19.39 18.88
CA ALA A 686 -15.40 -18.04 19.46
C ALA A 686 -15.01 -18.04 20.95
N ALA A 687 -15.44 -19.07 21.71
CA ALA A 687 -15.06 -19.25 23.11
C ALA A 687 -13.56 -19.48 23.34
N ARG A 688 -12.83 -19.89 22.29
CA ARG A 688 -11.37 -20.11 22.31
C ARG A 688 -10.57 -18.89 21.85
N LEU A 689 -11.24 -17.82 21.43
CA LEU A 689 -10.60 -16.56 21.07
C LEU A 689 -10.28 -15.74 22.31
N HIS A 690 -9.09 -15.12 22.32
CA HIS A 690 -8.68 -14.21 23.38
C HIS A 690 -8.62 -12.76 22.85
N PRO A 691 -9.13 -11.78 23.61
CA PRO A 691 -9.90 -11.95 24.85
C PRO A 691 -11.25 -12.66 24.60
N ALA A 692 -11.77 -13.35 25.62
CA ALA A 692 -13.00 -14.15 25.57
C ALA A 692 -14.26 -13.26 25.60
N ARG A 693 -14.42 -12.45 24.55
CA ARG A 693 -15.52 -11.49 24.35
C ARG A 693 -16.25 -11.66 23.02
N HIS A 694 -15.83 -12.64 22.22
CA HIS A 694 -16.39 -12.90 20.89
C HIS A 694 -17.62 -13.80 20.99
N ASP A 695 -18.71 -13.40 20.33
CA ASP A 695 -19.97 -14.17 20.28
C ASP A 695 -20.15 -14.97 18.98
N ALA A 696 -19.30 -14.71 17.98
CA ALA A 696 -19.23 -15.44 16.73
C ALA A 696 -17.78 -15.55 16.24
N CYS A 697 -17.47 -16.63 15.53
CA CYS A 697 -16.19 -16.84 14.90
C CYS A 697 -16.40 -17.46 13.53
N PHE A 698 -16.12 -16.71 12.48
CA PHE A 698 -16.27 -17.15 11.10
C PHE A 698 -15.00 -17.88 10.65
N LEU A 699 -15.13 -19.17 10.34
CA LEU A 699 -14.03 -20.02 9.88
C LEU A 699 -14.19 -20.31 8.39
N PRO A 700 -13.10 -20.25 7.61
CA PRO A 700 -13.16 -20.59 6.19
C PRO A 700 -13.50 -22.09 6.05
N ARG A 701 -14.38 -22.42 5.11
CA ARG A 701 -14.78 -23.81 4.79
C ARG A 701 -14.56 -24.17 3.34
N ASN A 702 -14.77 -23.23 2.43
CA ASN A 702 -14.52 -23.44 1.01
C ASN A 702 -13.94 -22.17 0.37
N MET A 703 -13.16 -22.37 -0.70
CA MET A 703 -12.67 -21.32 -1.58
C MET A 703 -12.87 -21.80 -3.01
N HIS A 704 -13.66 -21.06 -3.77
CA HIS A 704 -13.96 -21.37 -5.16
C HIS A 704 -13.24 -20.41 -6.09
N VAL A 705 -12.50 -20.92 -7.08
CA VAL A 705 -11.75 -20.09 -8.03
C VAL A 705 -12.63 -19.73 -9.23
N THR A 706 -12.98 -18.45 -9.34
CA THR A 706 -13.81 -17.91 -10.43
C THR A 706 -13.00 -17.27 -11.55
N GLY A 707 -11.77 -16.83 -11.25
CA GLY A 707 -11.07 -15.82 -12.05
C GLY A 707 -11.69 -14.43 -11.88
N ASP A 708 -11.16 -13.43 -12.58
CA ASP A 708 -11.60 -12.02 -12.49
C ASP A 708 -12.94 -11.81 -13.21
N ILE A 709 -14.03 -12.18 -12.54
CA ILE A 709 -15.40 -12.00 -13.03
C ILE A 709 -16.06 -10.71 -12.49
N ARG A 710 -15.32 -9.92 -11.70
CA ARG A 710 -15.81 -8.67 -11.06
C ARG A 710 -17.11 -8.90 -10.27
N VAL A 711 -17.04 -9.69 -9.20
CA VAL A 711 -18.19 -10.08 -8.38
C VAL A 711 -18.76 -8.88 -7.62
N HIS A 712 -19.74 -8.19 -8.20
CA HIS A 712 -20.25 -6.93 -7.62
C HIS A 712 -21.19 -7.13 -6.44
N GLU A 713 -22.02 -8.17 -6.48
CA GLU A 713 -22.97 -8.46 -5.40
C GLU A 713 -23.17 -9.97 -5.28
N LEU A 714 -23.39 -10.42 -4.05
CA LEU A 714 -23.63 -11.80 -3.67
C LEU A 714 -24.94 -11.88 -2.88
N ALA A 715 -25.68 -12.98 -3.02
CA ALA A 715 -26.82 -13.25 -2.15
C ALA A 715 -27.11 -14.75 -2.05
N PHE A 716 -27.54 -15.20 -0.88
CA PHE A 716 -28.06 -16.56 -0.70
C PHE A 716 -29.55 -16.62 -1.05
N ALA A 717 -29.95 -17.63 -1.79
CA ALA A 717 -31.35 -18.03 -1.96
C ALA A 717 -31.81 -18.92 -0.78
N ASP A 718 -33.13 -19.14 -0.64
CA ASP A 718 -33.71 -19.91 0.48
C ASP A 718 -33.32 -21.39 0.46
N ASP A 719 -33.00 -21.93 -0.71
CA ASP A 719 -32.44 -23.28 -0.88
C ASP A 719 -30.95 -23.37 -0.46
N GLY A 720 -30.36 -22.24 -0.09
CA GLY A 720 -28.98 -22.11 0.32
C GLY A 720 -27.98 -21.98 -0.83
N GLU A 721 -28.43 -21.90 -2.08
CA GLU A 721 -27.59 -21.64 -3.26
C GLU A 721 -27.05 -20.20 -3.22
N LEU A 722 -25.75 -20.03 -3.47
CA LEU A 722 -25.11 -18.72 -3.54
C LEU A 722 -25.20 -18.19 -4.97
N TRP A 723 -25.89 -17.05 -5.11
CA TRP A 723 -26.00 -16.31 -6.36
C TRP A 723 -25.01 -15.16 -6.39
N LEU A 724 -24.40 -14.96 -7.56
CA LEU A 724 -23.39 -13.93 -7.77
C LEU A 724 -23.65 -13.11 -9.02
N VAL A 725 -23.43 -11.80 -8.91
CA VAL A 725 -23.41 -10.88 -10.04
C VAL A 725 -22.05 -10.95 -10.71
N ASN A 726 -22.00 -11.60 -11.87
CA ASN A 726 -20.84 -11.62 -12.75
C ASN A 726 -20.92 -10.43 -13.71
N THR A 727 -20.37 -9.30 -13.27
CA THR A 727 -20.41 -8.04 -14.03
C THR A 727 -19.67 -8.16 -15.34
N ARG A 728 -18.49 -8.81 -15.34
CA ARG A 728 -17.66 -8.95 -16.54
C ARG A 728 -18.37 -9.67 -17.67
N PHE A 729 -19.21 -10.66 -17.35
CA PHE A 729 -20.00 -11.42 -18.32
C PHE A 729 -21.46 -10.96 -18.42
N SER A 730 -21.85 -9.92 -17.67
CA SER A 730 -23.22 -9.38 -17.64
C SER A 730 -24.27 -10.46 -17.34
N ALA A 731 -24.01 -11.28 -16.32
CA ALA A 731 -24.83 -12.44 -15.98
C ALA A 731 -24.95 -12.65 -14.46
N LEU A 732 -26.02 -13.34 -14.06
CA LEU A 732 -26.14 -13.94 -12.74
C LEU A 732 -25.67 -15.40 -12.83
N CYS A 733 -24.87 -15.82 -11.87
CA CYS A 733 -24.26 -17.15 -11.85
C CYS A 733 -24.42 -17.81 -10.49
N THR A 734 -24.21 -19.12 -10.47
CA THR A 734 -23.99 -19.91 -9.25
C THR A 734 -22.68 -20.69 -9.39
N LEU A 735 -22.33 -21.50 -8.41
CA LEU A 735 -21.05 -22.23 -8.34
C LEU A 735 -21.30 -23.74 -8.31
N ASP A 736 -20.43 -24.50 -8.97
CA ASP A 736 -20.35 -25.96 -8.87
C ASP A 736 -18.87 -26.40 -8.79
N SER A 737 -18.58 -27.70 -8.73
CA SER A 737 -17.19 -28.19 -8.62
C SER A 737 -16.43 -28.22 -9.96
N GLU A 738 -17.12 -28.09 -11.09
CA GLU A 738 -16.56 -28.34 -12.42
C GLU A 738 -16.19 -27.05 -13.15
N HIS A 739 -16.91 -25.97 -12.88
CA HIS A 739 -16.82 -24.70 -13.61
C HIS A 739 -16.33 -23.57 -12.72
N SER A 740 -15.64 -22.60 -13.32
CA SER A 740 -15.29 -21.35 -12.61
C SER A 740 -16.54 -20.61 -12.13
N PHE A 741 -17.62 -20.66 -12.91
CA PHE A 741 -18.96 -20.19 -12.55
C PHE A 741 -19.98 -20.82 -13.50
N LEU A 742 -21.23 -20.95 -13.06
CA LEU A 742 -22.32 -21.50 -13.85
C LEU A 742 -23.34 -20.39 -14.15
N PRO A 743 -23.39 -19.85 -15.38
CA PRO A 743 -24.36 -18.83 -15.77
C PRO A 743 -25.79 -19.38 -15.67
N ARG A 744 -26.62 -18.74 -14.85
CA ARG A 744 -28.04 -19.10 -14.65
C ARG A 744 -28.98 -18.17 -15.39
N TRP A 745 -28.61 -16.89 -15.49
CA TRP A 745 -29.43 -15.87 -16.11
C TRP A 745 -28.57 -14.74 -16.69
N ARG A 746 -29.05 -14.10 -17.74
CA ARG A 746 -28.53 -12.84 -18.28
C ARG A 746 -29.71 -11.97 -18.72
N PRO A 747 -29.57 -10.64 -18.76
CA PRO A 747 -30.62 -9.78 -19.30
C PRO A 747 -31.00 -10.20 -20.74
N PRO A 748 -32.28 -10.13 -21.14
CA PRO A 748 -32.72 -10.60 -22.45
C PRO A 748 -32.03 -9.89 -23.63
N PHE A 749 -31.64 -8.63 -23.44
CA PHE A 749 -30.95 -7.82 -24.44
C PHE A 749 -29.46 -8.16 -24.60
N ILE A 750 -28.85 -8.98 -23.73
CA ILE A 750 -27.44 -9.39 -23.86
C ILE A 750 -27.32 -10.56 -24.83
N SER A 751 -26.81 -10.37 -26.05
CA SER A 751 -26.83 -11.42 -27.08
C SER A 751 -25.97 -12.64 -26.77
N LYS A 752 -24.85 -12.47 -26.05
CA LYS A 752 -23.91 -13.54 -25.72
C LYS A 752 -23.18 -13.29 -24.40
N LEU A 753 -22.74 -14.38 -23.76
CA LEU A 753 -21.81 -14.32 -22.64
C LEU A 753 -20.41 -14.00 -23.17
N ALA A 754 -19.94 -12.80 -22.87
CA ALA A 754 -18.61 -12.33 -23.25
C ALA A 754 -18.03 -11.48 -22.12
N ALA A 755 -16.72 -11.58 -21.91
CA ALA A 755 -16.00 -10.87 -20.86
C ALA A 755 -15.79 -9.37 -21.18
N GLU A 756 -16.88 -8.68 -21.52
CA GLU A 756 -16.92 -7.36 -22.15
C GLU A 756 -17.64 -6.30 -21.30
N ASP A 757 -18.22 -6.67 -20.15
CA ASP A 757 -18.97 -5.78 -19.26
C ASP A 757 -19.97 -4.87 -20.02
N ARG A 758 -20.94 -5.49 -20.68
CA ARG A 758 -21.77 -4.81 -21.67
C ARG A 758 -22.75 -3.84 -21.04
N CYS A 759 -23.40 -4.25 -19.95
CA CYS A 759 -24.40 -3.44 -19.25
C CYS A 759 -23.99 -2.97 -17.85
N HIS A 760 -22.87 -3.47 -17.32
CA HIS A 760 -22.49 -3.34 -15.91
C HIS A 760 -23.60 -3.77 -14.97
N LEU A 761 -24.00 -5.05 -15.11
CA LEU A 761 -24.84 -5.71 -14.13
C LEU A 761 -24.10 -5.69 -12.79
N ASN A 762 -24.69 -5.05 -11.79
CA ASN A 762 -23.95 -4.67 -10.58
C ASN A 762 -24.73 -4.90 -9.28
N GLY A 763 -26.00 -5.26 -9.37
CA GLY A 763 -26.75 -5.58 -8.16
C GLY A 763 -27.86 -6.60 -8.34
N LEU A 764 -28.26 -7.19 -7.21
CA LEU A 764 -29.16 -8.33 -7.08
C LEU A 764 -30.02 -8.20 -5.82
N ALA A 765 -31.33 -8.43 -5.98
CA ALA A 765 -32.28 -8.57 -4.88
C ALA A 765 -32.89 -9.98 -4.89
N ILE A 766 -32.79 -10.65 -3.75
CA ILE A 766 -33.55 -11.86 -3.45
C ILE A 766 -34.90 -11.46 -2.86
N VAL A 767 -36.00 -12.00 -3.40
CA VAL A 767 -37.36 -11.79 -2.91
C VAL A 767 -38.04 -13.15 -2.87
N ASP A 768 -38.70 -13.45 -1.75
CA ASP A 768 -39.33 -14.76 -1.51
C ASP A 768 -38.37 -15.93 -1.83
N GLY A 769 -37.12 -15.78 -1.38
CA GLY A 769 -36.09 -16.81 -1.49
C GLY A 769 -35.42 -16.98 -2.84
N VAL A 770 -35.80 -16.20 -3.86
CA VAL A 770 -35.25 -16.34 -5.23
C VAL A 770 -34.74 -15.02 -5.81
N PRO A 771 -33.79 -15.05 -6.78
CA PRO A 771 -33.41 -13.89 -7.56
C PRO A 771 -34.63 -13.23 -8.23
N ARG A 772 -34.93 -11.98 -7.85
CA ARG A 772 -36.12 -11.28 -8.35
C ARG A 772 -35.80 -10.02 -9.14
N TYR A 773 -34.89 -9.18 -8.65
CA TYR A 773 -34.53 -7.94 -9.34
C TYR A 773 -33.02 -7.83 -9.50
N ALA A 774 -32.59 -7.24 -10.60
CA ALA A 774 -31.19 -6.88 -10.81
C ALA A 774 -31.05 -5.42 -11.25
N THR A 775 -29.94 -4.78 -10.88
CA THR A 775 -29.57 -3.46 -11.40
C THR A 775 -28.46 -3.56 -12.43
N ALA A 776 -28.49 -2.66 -13.40
CA ALA A 776 -27.40 -2.44 -14.33
C ALA A 776 -27.26 -0.95 -14.65
N LEU A 777 -26.08 -0.52 -15.08
CA LEU A 777 -25.81 0.89 -15.42
C LEU A 777 -26.32 1.29 -16.80
N GLY A 778 -26.70 0.34 -17.65
CA GLY A 778 -27.27 0.62 -18.98
C GLY A 778 -27.95 -0.58 -19.63
N ALA A 779 -29.05 -0.34 -20.36
CA ALA A 779 -29.66 -1.32 -21.26
C ALA A 779 -28.88 -1.41 -22.59
N THR A 780 -27.70 -2.02 -22.56
CA THR A 780 -26.79 -2.09 -23.73
C THR A 780 -26.15 -3.47 -23.86
N ASP A 781 -25.89 -3.84 -25.11
CA ASP A 781 -25.23 -5.09 -25.52
C ASP A 781 -23.89 -4.84 -26.24
N THR A 782 -23.32 -3.65 -26.02
CA THR A 782 -22.00 -3.25 -26.53
C THR A 782 -20.99 -3.29 -25.40
N ALA A 783 -19.77 -3.77 -25.66
CA ALA A 783 -18.69 -3.78 -24.68
C ALA A 783 -18.53 -2.41 -24.00
N GLU A 784 -18.65 -2.38 -22.67
CA GLU A 784 -18.62 -1.18 -21.83
C GLU A 784 -19.58 -0.04 -22.25
N GLY A 785 -20.66 -0.36 -22.99
CA GLY A 785 -21.54 0.66 -23.58
C GLY A 785 -22.31 1.51 -22.57
N TRP A 786 -22.41 1.06 -21.32
CA TRP A 786 -23.04 1.77 -20.22
C TRP A 786 -22.33 3.08 -19.84
N ARG A 787 -21.03 3.21 -20.18
CA ARG A 787 -20.21 4.37 -19.81
C ARG A 787 -20.71 5.69 -20.39
N GLU A 788 -21.28 5.66 -21.60
CA GLU A 788 -21.74 6.86 -22.31
C GLU A 788 -22.88 7.56 -21.57
N ARG A 789 -23.81 6.79 -20.97
CA ARG A 789 -25.00 7.31 -20.30
C ARG A 789 -25.00 7.04 -18.80
N LYS A 790 -23.85 6.85 -18.17
CA LYS A 790 -23.73 6.47 -16.75
C LYS A 790 -24.58 7.32 -15.77
N ALA A 791 -24.80 8.61 -16.06
CA ALA A 791 -25.58 9.51 -15.21
C ALA A 791 -27.11 9.28 -15.26
N SER A 792 -27.64 8.63 -16.30
CA SER A 792 -29.09 8.48 -16.53
C SER A 792 -29.49 7.20 -17.26
N GLY A 793 -28.56 6.31 -17.55
CA GLY A 793 -28.79 5.08 -18.33
C GLY A 793 -29.22 3.89 -17.47
N GLY A 794 -29.16 4.01 -16.15
CA GLY A 794 -29.36 2.91 -15.22
C GLY A 794 -30.77 2.34 -15.24
N ILE A 795 -30.86 1.04 -14.98
CA ILE A 795 -32.09 0.25 -15.05
C ILE A 795 -32.24 -0.70 -13.86
N VAL A 796 -33.49 -1.08 -13.59
CA VAL A 796 -33.86 -2.23 -12.76
C VAL A 796 -34.60 -3.22 -13.64
N ILE A 797 -34.22 -4.49 -13.56
CA ILE A 797 -34.73 -5.58 -14.38
C ILE A 797 -35.47 -6.56 -13.47
N ASP A 798 -36.70 -6.93 -13.83
CA ASP A 798 -37.38 -8.10 -13.26
C ASP A 798 -36.77 -9.37 -13.86
N ILE A 799 -36.16 -10.21 -13.03
CA ILE A 799 -35.39 -11.37 -13.50
C ILE A 799 -36.29 -12.41 -14.19
N PRO A 800 -37.45 -12.81 -13.63
CA PRO A 800 -38.34 -13.78 -14.28
C PRO A 800 -38.92 -13.33 -15.62
N THR A 801 -39.38 -12.07 -15.74
CA THR A 801 -40.00 -11.60 -16.99
C THR A 801 -38.98 -11.00 -17.97
N GLY A 802 -37.84 -10.54 -17.47
CA GLY A 802 -36.85 -9.79 -18.24
C GLY A 802 -37.24 -8.33 -18.51
N GLU A 803 -38.37 -7.86 -17.95
CA GLU A 803 -38.88 -6.50 -18.17
C GLU A 803 -38.08 -5.45 -17.39
N LEU A 804 -37.97 -4.25 -17.97
CA LEU A 804 -37.36 -3.10 -17.29
C LEU A 804 -38.42 -2.43 -16.41
N VAL A 805 -38.35 -2.65 -15.10
CA VAL A 805 -39.31 -2.08 -14.13
C VAL A 805 -38.99 -0.62 -13.79
N ALA A 806 -37.74 -0.20 -13.98
CA ALA A 806 -37.33 1.20 -13.85
C ALA A 806 -36.18 1.51 -14.81
N THR A 807 -36.16 2.74 -15.32
CA THR A 807 -35.10 3.26 -16.19
C THR A 807 -34.75 4.69 -15.80
N GLY A 808 -33.72 5.28 -16.39
CA GLY A 808 -33.40 6.69 -16.11
C GLY A 808 -32.66 6.91 -14.79
N LEU A 809 -32.09 5.85 -14.20
CA LEU A 809 -31.47 5.88 -12.87
C LEU A 809 -30.00 6.29 -12.94
N ALA A 810 -29.54 7.06 -11.96
CA ALA A 810 -28.16 7.52 -11.87
C ALA A 810 -27.27 6.48 -11.19
N MET A 811 -26.71 5.56 -11.99
CA MET A 811 -25.86 4.45 -11.55
C MET A 811 -26.47 3.63 -10.40
N PRO A 812 -27.58 2.90 -10.64
CA PRO A 812 -28.31 2.19 -9.59
C PRO A 812 -27.49 1.05 -8.98
N HIS A 813 -27.46 0.93 -7.65
CA HIS A 813 -26.79 -0.15 -6.92
C HIS A 813 -27.68 -0.73 -5.81
N SER A 814 -27.33 -1.95 -5.38
CA SER A 814 -27.85 -2.64 -4.19
C SER A 814 -29.38 -2.56 -4.06
N PRO A 815 -30.15 -3.08 -5.04
CA PRO A 815 -31.61 -3.13 -4.92
C PRO A 815 -32.00 -4.01 -3.73
N ARG A 816 -32.94 -3.56 -2.92
CA ARG A 816 -33.45 -4.30 -1.75
C ARG A 816 -34.95 -4.19 -1.67
N LEU A 817 -35.65 -5.30 -1.45
CA LEU A 817 -37.03 -5.28 -0.99
C LEU A 817 -37.02 -5.50 0.52
N TYR A 818 -37.44 -4.50 1.28
CA TYR A 818 -37.41 -4.53 2.73
C TYR A 818 -38.73 -4.00 3.29
N ASN A 819 -39.38 -4.76 4.18
CA ASN A 819 -40.71 -4.44 4.74
C ASN A 819 -41.75 -4.05 3.68
N GLY A 820 -41.77 -4.74 2.54
CA GLY A 820 -42.72 -4.51 1.44
C GLY A 820 -42.43 -3.29 0.56
N GLN A 821 -41.35 -2.55 0.83
CA GLN A 821 -40.92 -1.39 0.05
C GLN A 821 -39.61 -1.71 -0.68
N ALA A 822 -39.53 -1.36 -1.97
CA ALA A 822 -38.27 -1.46 -2.71
C ALA A 822 -37.42 -0.21 -2.47
N TYR A 823 -36.14 -0.42 -2.21
CA TYR A 823 -35.11 0.58 -1.98
C TYR A 823 -34.00 0.40 -3.00
N ILE A 824 -33.39 1.53 -3.37
CA ILE A 824 -32.29 1.56 -4.33
C ILE A 824 -31.33 2.71 -4.01
N LEU A 825 -30.05 2.51 -4.33
CA LEU A 825 -29.05 3.55 -4.28
C LEU A 825 -28.88 4.16 -5.68
N GLU A 826 -29.05 5.47 -5.82
CA GLU A 826 -28.60 6.19 -7.04
C GLU A 826 -27.21 6.75 -6.78
N SER A 827 -26.18 5.93 -7.02
CA SER A 827 -24.82 6.19 -6.58
C SER A 827 -24.18 7.42 -7.21
N ALA A 828 -24.51 7.70 -8.47
CA ALA A 828 -24.05 8.92 -9.14
C ALA A 828 -24.73 10.19 -8.63
N ALA A 829 -25.88 10.07 -7.96
CA ALA A 829 -26.55 11.18 -7.27
C ALA A 829 -26.17 11.26 -5.77
N GLY A 830 -25.64 10.16 -5.23
CA GLY A 830 -25.36 9.98 -3.81
C GLY A 830 -26.63 9.97 -2.98
N THR A 831 -27.66 9.22 -3.40
CA THR A 831 -28.95 9.17 -2.71
C THR A 831 -29.40 7.74 -2.39
N LEU A 832 -30.22 7.63 -1.35
CA LEU A 832 -31.07 6.48 -1.05
C LEU A 832 -32.51 6.84 -1.45
N ALA A 833 -33.17 5.98 -2.22
CA ALA A 833 -34.52 6.21 -2.71
C ALA A 833 -35.42 4.99 -2.53
N THR A 834 -36.73 5.21 -2.37
CA THR A 834 -37.75 4.18 -2.58
C THR A 834 -38.08 4.08 -4.06
N LEU A 835 -38.38 2.87 -4.54
CA LEU A 835 -38.83 2.60 -5.90
C LEU A 835 -40.23 1.97 -5.88
N ASP A 836 -41.17 2.55 -6.61
CA ASP A 836 -42.43 1.89 -6.93
C ASP A 836 -42.20 0.98 -8.13
N LEU A 837 -42.17 -0.34 -7.88
CA LEU A 837 -41.92 -1.35 -8.90
C LEU A 837 -43.02 -1.46 -9.96
N ARG A 838 -44.21 -0.90 -9.74
CA ARG A 838 -45.30 -0.90 -10.74
C ARG A 838 -45.19 0.28 -11.71
N SER A 839 -44.87 1.46 -11.19
CA SER A 839 -44.79 2.69 -11.99
C SER A 839 -43.39 3.06 -12.43
N GLY A 840 -42.36 2.43 -11.85
CA GLY A 840 -40.95 2.82 -12.02
C GLY A 840 -40.60 4.15 -11.35
N ARG A 841 -41.54 4.77 -10.61
CA ARG A 841 -41.36 6.06 -9.96
C ARG A 841 -40.48 5.90 -8.73
N ARG A 842 -39.46 6.76 -8.61
CA ARG A 842 -38.57 6.81 -7.45
C ARG A 842 -38.79 8.05 -6.61
N GLU A 843 -38.60 7.92 -5.32
CA GLU A 843 -38.70 9.02 -4.35
C GLU A 843 -37.46 9.01 -3.46
N THR A 844 -36.73 10.13 -3.44
CA THR A 844 -35.49 10.24 -2.65
C THR A 844 -35.83 10.35 -1.17
N ILE A 845 -35.24 9.46 -0.37
CA ILE A 845 -35.37 9.42 1.08
C ILE A 845 -34.29 10.27 1.74
N ALA A 846 -33.04 10.13 1.27
CA ALA A 846 -31.89 10.81 1.84
C ALA A 846 -30.84 11.15 0.77
N GLN A 847 -30.20 12.31 0.93
CA GLN A 847 -29.02 12.71 0.17
C GLN A 847 -27.78 12.56 1.04
N LEU A 848 -26.74 11.95 0.50
CA LEU A 848 -25.55 11.53 1.24
C LEU A 848 -24.29 12.20 0.67
N PRO A 849 -23.27 12.43 1.50
CA PRO A 849 -22.05 13.13 1.10
C PRO A 849 -21.03 12.21 0.43
N GLY A 850 -21.44 11.35 -0.51
CA GLY A 850 -20.54 10.40 -1.16
C GLY A 850 -21.23 9.49 -2.17
N PHE A 851 -20.43 8.70 -2.89
CA PHE A 851 -20.95 7.73 -3.85
C PHE A 851 -21.46 6.50 -3.11
N THR A 852 -22.75 6.25 -3.20
CA THR A 852 -23.42 5.24 -2.39
C THR A 852 -23.15 3.83 -2.93
N ARG A 853 -22.75 2.89 -2.07
CA ARG A 853 -22.55 1.47 -2.38
C ARG A 853 -22.78 0.63 -1.13
N GLY A 854 -23.38 -0.54 -1.30
CA GLY A 854 -23.79 -1.39 -0.19
C GLY A 854 -25.01 -0.82 0.54
N LEU A 855 -26.03 -1.66 0.70
CA LEU A 855 -27.27 -1.32 1.41
C LEU A 855 -27.73 -2.51 2.25
N ALA A 856 -27.82 -2.30 3.56
CA ALA A 856 -28.32 -3.28 4.50
C ALA A 856 -29.24 -2.62 5.54
N PHE A 857 -30.11 -3.40 6.17
CA PHE A 857 -31.13 -2.90 7.08
C PHE A 857 -31.10 -3.61 8.43
N ALA A 858 -31.41 -2.87 9.50
CA ALA A 858 -31.77 -3.43 10.79
C ALA A 858 -32.88 -2.59 11.43
N GLY A 859 -34.06 -3.19 11.58
CA GLY A 859 -35.25 -2.45 12.00
C GLY A 859 -35.58 -1.31 11.04
N PRO A 860 -35.87 -0.08 11.52
CA PRO A 860 -36.13 1.07 10.65
C PRO A 860 -34.87 1.75 10.10
N ILE A 861 -33.67 1.20 10.37
CA ILE A 861 -32.41 1.85 10.01
C ILE A 861 -31.80 1.18 8.78
N ALA A 862 -31.51 1.99 7.76
CA ALA A 862 -30.67 1.62 6.62
C ALA A 862 -29.22 2.01 6.88
N PHE A 863 -28.30 1.10 6.63
CA PHE A 863 -26.85 1.34 6.62
C PHE A 863 -26.39 1.43 5.17
N VAL A 864 -25.79 2.58 4.81
CA VAL A 864 -25.35 2.89 3.45
C VAL A 864 -23.86 3.19 3.45
N GLY A 865 -23.11 2.53 2.56
CA GLY A 865 -21.69 2.78 2.37
C GLY A 865 -21.45 3.94 1.41
N LEU A 866 -20.43 4.75 1.71
CA LEU A 866 -20.02 5.89 0.90
C LEU A 866 -18.55 5.75 0.48
N SER A 867 -18.28 6.11 -0.78
CA SER A 867 -16.94 6.16 -1.36
C SER A 867 -16.57 7.57 -1.83
N GLN A 868 -15.29 7.92 -1.71
CA GLN A 868 -14.71 9.13 -2.31
C GLN A 868 -14.47 8.86 -3.80
N VAL A 869 -15.30 9.43 -4.67
CA VAL A 869 -15.17 9.29 -6.12
C VAL A 869 -13.89 9.98 -6.61
N ARG A 870 -12.87 9.22 -7.05
CA ARG A 870 -11.60 9.73 -7.58
C ARG A 870 -11.25 9.25 -9.00
N GLU A 871 -12.02 8.35 -9.61
CA GLU A 871 -11.75 7.90 -10.97
C GLU A 871 -12.28 8.88 -12.03
N ARG A 872 -11.50 9.14 -13.09
CA ARG A 872 -11.92 9.91 -14.30
C ARG A 872 -13.16 9.33 -14.99
N VAL A 873 -13.51 8.06 -14.68
CA VAL A 873 -14.73 7.40 -15.16
C VAL A 873 -16.00 8.07 -14.60
N PHE A 874 -15.94 8.83 -13.51
CA PHE A 874 -17.10 9.46 -12.88
C PHE A 874 -17.16 10.97 -13.06
N ASP A 875 -16.42 11.53 -14.03
CA ASP A 875 -16.58 12.93 -14.41
C ASP A 875 -18.00 13.15 -14.96
N ASN A 876 -18.60 14.30 -14.64
CA ASN A 876 -19.97 14.73 -15.02
C ASN A 876 -21.12 13.86 -14.45
N ILE A 877 -21.04 13.48 -13.17
CA ILE A 877 -22.17 12.88 -12.43
C ILE A 877 -22.82 13.92 -11.49
N PRO A 878 -24.14 13.79 -11.19
CA PRO A 878 -24.85 14.77 -10.35
C PRO A 878 -24.21 15.02 -8.97
N LEU A 879 -23.60 14.00 -8.36
CA LEU A 879 -22.87 14.12 -7.10
C LEU A 879 -21.68 15.08 -7.21
N GLY A 880 -21.00 15.09 -8.36
CA GLY A 880 -19.85 15.95 -8.60
C GLY A 880 -20.20 17.42 -8.80
N GLU A 881 -21.41 17.69 -9.30
CA GLU A 881 -21.97 19.04 -9.38
C GLU A 881 -22.42 19.56 -8.01
N ARG A 882 -22.94 18.66 -7.16
CA ARG A 882 -23.47 19.00 -5.84
C ARG A 882 -22.37 19.16 -4.77
N LEU A 883 -21.28 18.40 -4.85
CA LEU A 883 -20.25 18.34 -3.79
C LEU A 883 -18.83 18.49 -4.35
N ARG A 884 -18.05 19.35 -3.68
CA ARG A 884 -16.60 19.50 -3.90
C ARG A 884 -15.85 18.25 -3.43
N ALA A 885 -14.62 18.06 -3.89
CA ALA A 885 -13.84 16.86 -3.57
C ALA A 885 -13.55 16.70 -2.06
N ASP A 886 -13.35 17.81 -1.35
CA ASP A 886 -13.13 17.88 0.10
C ASP A 886 -14.41 17.60 0.92
N GLU A 887 -15.58 17.71 0.32
CA GLU A 887 -16.88 17.44 0.96
C GLU A 887 -17.32 15.97 0.81
N ARG A 888 -16.68 15.21 -0.08
CA ARG A 888 -16.98 13.79 -0.30
C ARG A 888 -16.35 12.93 0.81
N SER A 889 -17.18 12.13 1.45
CA SER A 889 -16.82 11.27 2.58
C SER A 889 -16.75 9.80 2.17
N CYS A 890 -15.91 9.04 2.87
CA CYS A 890 -15.89 7.58 2.81
C CYS A 890 -16.30 7.01 4.18
N GLY A 891 -17.17 6.00 4.22
CA GLY A 891 -17.60 5.35 5.47
C GLY A 891 -19.05 4.85 5.43
N ILE A 892 -19.68 4.70 6.59
CA ILE A 892 -21.04 4.15 6.74
C ILE A 892 -21.99 5.16 7.37
N TRP A 893 -23.13 5.39 6.73
CA TRP A 893 -24.19 6.29 7.20
C TRP A 893 -25.42 5.48 7.58
N ALA A 894 -25.93 5.72 8.80
CA ALA A 894 -27.17 5.13 9.30
C ALA A 894 -28.33 6.11 9.12
N ILE A 895 -29.40 5.66 8.47
CA ILE A 895 -30.53 6.48 8.03
C ILE A 895 -31.83 5.88 8.55
N ASP A 896 -32.65 6.65 9.26
CA ASP A 896 -34.01 6.22 9.59
C ASP A 896 -34.89 6.37 8.36
N VAL A 897 -35.30 5.26 7.76
CA VAL A 897 -36.01 5.27 6.46
C VAL A 897 -37.44 5.81 6.54
N ARG A 898 -37.98 6.02 7.74
CA ARG A 898 -39.32 6.60 7.95
C ARG A 898 -39.28 8.11 7.82
N SER A 899 -38.19 8.74 8.23
CA SER A 899 -38.01 10.20 8.26
C SER A 899 -37.02 10.70 7.23
N GLY A 900 -36.14 9.83 6.72
CA GLY A 900 -35.00 10.19 5.88
C GLY A 900 -33.82 10.81 6.64
N ALA A 901 -33.90 10.90 7.97
CA ALA A 901 -32.86 11.50 8.78
C ALA A 901 -31.61 10.61 8.87
N ILE A 902 -30.43 11.22 8.68
CA ILE A 902 -29.15 10.61 9.02
C ILE A 902 -29.03 10.62 10.55
N VAL A 903 -29.05 9.46 11.18
CA VAL A 903 -29.08 9.33 12.65
C VAL A 903 -27.70 9.07 13.26
N ALA A 904 -26.77 8.48 12.50
CA ALA A 904 -25.40 8.23 12.94
C ALA A 904 -24.49 8.01 11.73
N PHE A 905 -23.17 8.17 11.90
CA PHE A 905 -22.20 7.78 10.88
C PHE A 905 -20.88 7.33 11.48
N VAL A 906 -20.12 6.56 10.68
CA VAL A 906 -18.68 6.37 10.82
C VAL A 906 -18.02 6.76 9.51
N ARG A 907 -16.99 7.61 9.57
CA ARG A 907 -16.21 8.10 8.45
C ARG A 907 -14.79 7.57 8.57
N PHE A 908 -14.26 6.98 7.51
CA PHE A 908 -12.86 6.57 7.46
C PHE A 908 -11.97 7.74 7.01
N GLU A 909 -10.77 7.83 7.60
CA GLU A 909 -9.76 8.83 7.29
C GLU A 909 -8.45 8.14 6.86
N GLY A 910 -7.66 8.81 6.03
CA GLY A 910 -6.40 8.27 5.51
C GLY A 910 -6.58 7.32 4.33
N SER A 911 -6.27 6.03 4.54
CA SER A 911 -6.06 5.04 3.48
C SER A 911 -7.33 4.36 2.95
N VAL A 912 -8.43 4.33 3.72
CA VAL A 912 -9.72 3.80 3.23
C VAL A 912 -10.52 4.93 2.62
N GLN A 913 -10.65 4.87 1.29
CA GLN A 913 -11.35 5.89 0.50
C GLN A 913 -12.53 5.31 -0.30
N GLU A 914 -12.75 4.00 -0.23
CA GLU A 914 -13.82 3.30 -0.96
C GLU A 914 -14.45 2.19 -0.11
N ILE A 915 -15.78 2.18 -0.08
CA ILE A 915 -16.63 1.09 0.39
C ILE A 915 -17.26 0.40 -0.81
N PHE A 916 -17.26 -0.94 -0.80
CA PHE A 916 -17.81 -1.72 -1.91
C PHE A 916 -19.17 -2.34 -1.57
N ASP A 917 -19.28 -3.06 -0.45
CA ASP A 917 -20.53 -3.66 0.00
C ASP A 917 -20.63 -3.70 1.54
N ILE A 918 -21.85 -3.88 2.06
CA ILE A 918 -22.17 -3.92 3.50
C ILE A 918 -23.17 -5.03 3.78
N GLN A 919 -22.88 -5.84 4.81
CA GLN A 919 -23.83 -6.78 5.41
C GLN A 919 -24.04 -6.47 6.89
N VAL A 920 -25.30 -6.54 7.33
CA VAL A 920 -25.66 -6.54 8.75
C VAL A 920 -25.54 -7.99 9.25
N LEU A 921 -25.00 -8.17 10.46
CA LEU A 921 -24.93 -9.46 11.15
C LEU A 921 -25.89 -9.43 12.36
N PRO A 922 -27.17 -9.82 12.21
CA PRO A 922 -28.16 -9.72 13.29
C PRO A 922 -27.86 -10.70 14.42
N GLY A 923 -27.97 -10.24 15.66
CA GLY A 923 -27.72 -11.05 16.86
C GLY A 923 -26.24 -11.34 17.13
N ILE A 924 -25.33 -10.92 16.24
CA ILE A 924 -23.88 -11.08 16.35
C ILE A 924 -23.29 -9.70 16.61
N VAL A 925 -22.86 -9.44 17.84
CA VAL A 925 -22.44 -8.13 18.34
C VAL A 925 -20.93 -7.96 18.26
N PHE A 926 -20.15 -9.03 18.53
CA PHE A 926 -18.69 -8.97 18.58
C PHE A 926 -18.05 -10.15 17.82
N PRO A 927 -18.23 -10.26 16.49
CA PRO A 927 -17.68 -11.36 15.72
C PRO A 927 -16.17 -11.24 15.53
N ASP A 928 -15.53 -12.37 15.26
CA ASP A 928 -14.24 -12.43 14.57
C ASP A 928 -14.37 -13.21 13.25
N LEU A 929 -13.49 -12.91 12.30
CA LEU A 929 -13.38 -13.56 11.00
C LEU A 929 -11.95 -14.07 10.86
N LEU A 930 -11.73 -15.38 10.86
CA LEU A 930 -10.37 -15.94 10.83
C LEU A 930 -9.78 -15.92 9.43
N GLU A 931 -8.52 -15.51 9.29
CA GLU A 931 -7.82 -15.59 8.01
C GLU A 931 -7.48 -17.05 7.66
N PRO A 932 -7.38 -17.40 6.36
CA PRO A 932 -6.92 -18.71 5.93
C PRO A 932 -5.55 -19.04 6.54
N GLY A 933 -5.45 -20.18 7.21
CA GLY A 933 -4.21 -20.63 7.87
C GLY A 933 -4.08 -20.28 9.36
N ALA A 934 -5.03 -19.54 9.95
CA ALA A 934 -5.02 -19.28 11.40
C ALA A 934 -5.00 -20.59 12.23
N ASP A 935 -4.18 -20.66 13.29
CA ASP A 935 -4.03 -21.84 14.15
C ASP A 935 -5.37 -22.36 14.69
N LEU A 936 -6.27 -21.45 15.05
CA LEU A 936 -7.59 -21.83 15.55
C LEU A 936 -8.45 -22.45 14.45
N ALA A 937 -8.32 -22.04 13.19
CA ALA A 937 -9.00 -22.68 12.07
C ALA A 937 -8.44 -24.09 11.80
N GLN A 938 -7.14 -24.31 11.99
CA GLN A 938 -6.49 -25.62 11.84
C GLN A 938 -6.85 -26.60 12.97
N SER A 939 -7.11 -26.09 14.17
CA SER A 939 -7.43 -26.88 15.36
C SER A 939 -8.92 -26.87 15.73
N SER A 940 -9.79 -26.39 14.84
CA SER A 940 -11.25 -26.39 15.02
C SER A 940 -11.91 -27.24 13.94
N PHE A 941 -12.46 -28.37 14.38
CA PHE A 941 -13.16 -29.31 13.53
C PHE A 941 -14.67 -29.13 13.68
N VAL A 942 -15.38 -29.13 12.55
CA VAL A 942 -16.84 -29.14 12.50
C VAL A 942 -17.23 -30.49 11.93
N LEU A 943 -17.91 -31.30 12.73
CA LEU A 943 -18.36 -32.65 12.40
C LEU A 943 -19.88 -32.69 12.44
N SER A 944 -20.49 -33.68 11.80
CA SER A 944 -21.92 -33.93 11.95
C SER A 944 -22.24 -34.42 13.36
N ASP A 945 -23.46 -34.18 13.83
CA ASP A 945 -23.93 -34.64 15.14
C ASP A 945 -23.80 -36.17 15.27
N ASP A 946 -24.07 -36.92 14.20
CA ASP A 946 -23.89 -38.38 14.17
C ASP A 946 -22.44 -38.82 14.37
N ALA A 947 -21.47 -38.05 13.88
CA ALA A 947 -20.04 -38.36 14.06
C ALA A 947 -19.57 -38.00 15.49
N ILE A 948 -20.14 -36.96 16.09
CA ILE A 948 -19.86 -36.58 17.50
C ILE A 948 -20.54 -37.57 18.46
N ALA A 949 -21.71 -38.11 18.13
CA ALA A 949 -22.40 -39.09 18.97
C ALA A 949 -21.70 -40.47 19.00
N GLN A 950 -20.73 -40.72 18.11
CA GLN A 950 -19.90 -41.93 18.09
C GLN A 950 -18.65 -41.84 18.99
N THR A 951 -18.40 -40.67 19.58
CA THR A 951 -17.37 -40.44 20.61
C THR A 951 -17.99 -40.34 21.99
#